data_AF-A0A8H3ZNT1-F1
#
_entry.id   AF-A0A8H3ZNT1-F1
#
_cell.length_a   1.000
_cell.length_b   1.000
_cell.length_c   1.000
_cell.angle_alpha   90.00
_cell.angle_beta   90.00
_cell.angle_gamma   90.00
#
_symmetry.space_group_name_H-M   'P 1'
#
loop_
_entity.id
_entity.type
_entity.pdbx_description
1 polymer ?
#
loop_
_entity_poly.entity_id
_entity_poly.type
_entity_poly.pdbx_seq_one_letter_code
_entity_poly.pdbx_strand_id
1 'polypeptide(L)'
;MSVSSASIRSVSQAATIGGTKQKLKVPPHKAILCRTCNELFDDEASLIKHKLWAMQIRGTHAHCTVCAMEFRTMDAQKQHMIESHPHEQNIICPGCGSRFTRLAGFMKHLEHDECPEIRRSDVDRNRAEKLTFAHELEKRSGSQFGDYFPRVHPSVQQSAMSNISKPQMAHPSFFRPEDFPAIQEADGASTQGSSTQGSSAQEGSVASTDLKVPNTPKAESLGRSQGASKVQDVHNPQHPNFDVMKYHNPYTRKFKCPHGSCTKNFSSAATLISHLKAGSHNITKLQCPGCLRWFKDASSLTAHSESETNRCQIRYSENYRVYLDQLTGGMADVVGKNEDNTIRYEVSTEAIIKFGPQQAKKATEDLMAKQEAERQELLYAITTNAMAEAELKQLFITGDKGLEPDVLSELQSIMRLHELSAEDLFYKWESYCIKMDIDAMNPQISPMRNFKKDLQDALERANKQQTHIKTEKRAHGTPRARGGDVFGMLDGLVPSTPSSGRLNKPSSLRKKETPTMSRIKAEIPSSSPDYKGSSKMEDQLSSMQSPSSFNDRQNAGDTIEVLNDHLNAPEAPICPYSEPRIKLTAASDQKKLAYKPLAMKLSEASEILDDRIDEFMGIVQEYHKLDLSEFGNAASQSTTAVIAVGRVASDAPEGKLNAASLVLELSRRMGGGQRVSLNMRSVKKGFSFFPGQIVALKGINTSGNEFLVEEVLEVPLLPNAASTPATLAAHREKLRGDPDAMDTDSDPAPLNVIYASGPYTADDNLDFEPLHALCDQAADTYADALVLTGPFIDSEHPLIAMGDFDLPEEAVIDPDTATMSTVFKYLFSPALNRLVSANPSITILLIPSVRDVIDKHVSWPQDSVLKKDLGLPKTARIVTNPMTLSMNEMVMGISSQDILWQLKHEELTARPSDTNPLSRLSRHLLEQRHFFPLFPPTDRQKLPKTGTEEGMPPGAMLDISYLKLGEMVNVRPDVLIVPSFLPPFAKVVESVLVINPGYLSKRRGAGTYARLTLFPPNVDTSSDTMVSHGIFDRARVEVKKI
;
A
#
# COMPACT_ATOMS: atom_id res chain seq x y z
N MET A 1 21.82 -41.35 46.70
CA MET A 1 21.35 -41.91 45.42
C MET A 1 21.30 -40.77 44.43
N SER A 2 22.11 -40.85 43.38
CA SER A 2 22.36 -39.80 42.38
C SER A 2 23.28 -40.47 41.33
N VAL A 3 22.91 -40.68 40.07
CA VAL A 3 22.50 -39.69 39.05
C VAL A 3 23.63 -38.67 38.81
N SER A 4 24.59 -39.03 37.95
CA SER A 4 25.22 -38.11 37.00
C SER A 4 26.05 -38.85 35.94
N SER A 5 26.51 -38.09 34.94
CA SER A 5 27.60 -38.36 33.97
C SER A 5 27.55 -39.63 33.09
N ALA A 6 27.17 -39.36 31.84
CA ALA A 6 27.60 -39.95 30.56
C ALA A 6 28.94 -40.72 30.48
N SER A 7 29.04 -41.56 29.42
CA SER A 7 30.25 -41.65 28.60
C SER A 7 29.98 -42.18 27.18
N ILE A 8 30.72 -41.64 26.21
CA ILE A 8 30.77 -42.11 24.81
C ILE A 8 32.16 -42.70 24.57
N ARG A 9 32.27 -43.98 24.19
CA ARG A 9 33.25 -44.49 23.19
C ARG A 9 33.26 -46.01 22.96
N SER A 10 33.21 -46.38 21.68
CA SER A 10 33.92 -47.47 20.97
C SER A 10 34.17 -48.85 21.61
N VAL A 11 33.64 -49.88 20.94
CA VAL A 11 34.27 -51.21 20.70
C VAL A 11 34.00 -51.52 19.21
N SER A 12 34.91 -51.76 18.25
CA SER A 12 36.32 -52.19 18.14
C SER A 12 36.52 -53.69 17.84
N GLN A 13 37.27 -53.97 16.76
CA GLN A 13 37.87 -55.26 16.34
C GLN A 13 37.01 -56.31 15.60
N ALA A 14 37.05 -56.20 14.27
CA ALA A 14 37.66 -57.16 13.33
C ALA A 14 37.41 -58.69 13.45
N ALA A 15 37.02 -59.28 12.30
CA ALA A 15 37.41 -60.63 11.89
C ALA A 15 37.76 -60.64 10.38
N THR A 16 38.85 -61.29 10.02
CA THR A 16 39.41 -61.30 8.65
C THR A 16 39.29 -62.71 8.03
N ILE A 17 39.08 -62.81 6.71
CA ILE A 17 39.67 -63.84 5.82
C ILE A 17 39.41 -63.41 4.36
N GLY A 18 40.37 -63.67 3.47
CA GLY A 18 40.39 -63.12 2.10
C GLY A 18 39.78 -64.01 1.03
N GLY A 19 39.41 -63.40 -0.10
CA GLY A 19 38.98 -64.08 -1.32
C GLY A 19 39.10 -63.16 -2.53
N THR A 20 40.13 -63.33 -3.35
CA THR A 20 40.38 -62.51 -4.53
C THR A 20 39.35 -62.75 -5.63
N LYS A 21 38.70 -61.69 -6.12
CA LYS A 21 38.04 -61.68 -7.43
C LYS A 21 38.55 -60.51 -8.27
N GLN A 22 39.03 -60.84 -9.47
CA GLN A 22 39.45 -59.86 -10.47
C GLN A 22 38.23 -59.09 -10.96
N LYS A 23 38.28 -57.75 -10.98
CA LYS A 23 37.38 -56.97 -11.84
C LYS A 23 37.96 -56.97 -13.25
N LEU A 24 37.24 -57.54 -14.21
CA LEU A 24 37.61 -57.45 -15.62
C LEU A 24 37.52 -55.99 -16.08
N LYS A 25 38.52 -55.51 -16.83
CA LYS A 25 38.41 -54.24 -17.56
C LYS A 25 37.54 -54.44 -18.79
N VAL A 26 36.42 -53.73 -18.87
CA VAL A 26 35.56 -53.70 -20.07
C VAL A 26 36.28 -52.95 -21.20
N PRO A 27 36.24 -53.40 -22.47
CA PRO A 27 36.83 -52.69 -23.59
C PRO A 27 36.21 -51.29 -23.82
N PRO A 28 37.00 -50.29 -24.25
CA PRO A 28 36.57 -48.88 -24.29
C PRO A 28 35.44 -48.58 -25.29
N HIS A 29 35.12 -49.50 -26.19
CA HIS A 29 34.01 -49.38 -27.16
C HIS A 29 32.64 -49.87 -26.62
N LYS A 30 32.54 -50.21 -25.32
CA LYS A 30 31.27 -50.53 -24.64
C LYS A 30 31.02 -49.75 -23.35
N ALA A 31 31.97 -48.95 -22.89
CA ALA A 31 31.81 -48.15 -21.67
C ALA A 31 30.99 -46.88 -21.96
N ILE A 32 30.04 -46.57 -21.08
CA ILE A 32 29.16 -45.39 -21.20
C ILE A 32 29.77 -44.23 -20.42
N LEU A 33 30.05 -43.11 -21.10
CA LEU A 33 30.63 -41.90 -20.50
C LEU A 33 29.54 -41.04 -19.82
N CYS A 34 29.76 -40.65 -18.58
CA CYS A 34 28.95 -39.61 -17.94
C CYS A 34 29.37 -38.22 -18.42
N ARG A 35 28.51 -37.52 -19.17
CA ARG A 35 28.82 -36.25 -19.86
C ARG A 35 29.14 -35.05 -18.96
N THR A 36 28.96 -35.18 -17.65
CA THR A 36 29.14 -34.09 -16.67
C THR A 36 30.43 -34.22 -15.85
N CYS A 37 30.97 -35.43 -15.70
CA CYS A 37 32.23 -35.70 -14.98
C CYS A 37 33.29 -36.45 -15.81
N ASN A 38 32.92 -36.93 -17.00
CA ASN A 38 33.73 -37.77 -17.90
C ASN A 38 34.24 -39.10 -17.29
N GLU A 39 33.62 -39.58 -16.20
CA GLU A 39 33.84 -40.96 -15.72
C GLU A 39 33.17 -41.98 -16.67
N LEU A 40 33.76 -43.18 -16.76
CA LEU A 40 33.34 -44.27 -17.66
C LEU A 40 32.71 -45.41 -16.85
N PHE A 41 31.51 -45.84 -17.27
CA PHE A 41 30.71 -46.87 -16.61
C PHE A 41 30.54 -48.10 -17.49
N ASP A 42 30.42 -49.27 -16.87
CA ASP A 42 30.26 -50.57 -17.50
C ASP A 42 28.83 -50.86 -17.99
N ASP A 43 27.82 -50.24 -17.39
CA ASP A 43 26.41 -50.33 -17.79
C ASP A 43 25.60 -49.06 -17.43
N GLU A 44 24.40 -48.94 -18.01
CA GLU A 44 23.53 -47.77 -17.83
C GLU A 44 22.94 -47.66 -16.42
N ALA A 45 22.67 -48.77 -15.74
CA ALA A 45 22.19 -48.75 -14.35
C ALA A 45 23.33 -48.36 -13.37
N SER A 46 24.58 -48.67 -13.68
CA SER A 46 25.76 -48.17 -12.97
C SER A 46 25.99 -46.67 -13.20
N LEU A 47 25.77 -46.16 -14.43
CA LEU A 47 25.74 -44.73 -14.72
C LEU A 47 24.62 -44.00 -13.94
N ILE A 48 23.41 -44.56 -13.89
CA ILE A 48 22.28 -44.00 -13.14
C ILE A 48 22.59 -43.98 -11.63
N LYS A 49 23.16 -45.06 -11.07
CA LYS A 49 23.62 -45.09 -9.66
C LYS A 49 24.68 -44.03 -9.36
N HIS A 50 25.64 -43.82 -10.27
CA HIS A 50 26.60 -42.72 -10.14
C HIS A 50 25.90 -41.36 -10.12
N LYS A 51 24.97 -41.09 -11.05
CA LYS A 51 24.24 -39.82 -11.10
C LYS A 51 23.41 -39.58 -9.83
N LEU A 52 22.70 -40.59 -9.33
CA LEU A 52 21.94 -40.52 -8.07
C LEU A 52 22.84 -40.22 -6.86
N TRP A 53 23.97 -40.91 -6.74
CA TRP A 53 24.93 -40.68 -5.65
C TRP A 53 25.60 -39.29 -5.75
N ALA A 54 25.98 -38.85 -6.95
CA ALA A 54 26.56 -37.54 -7.18
C ALA A 54 25.55 -36.40 -6.92
N MET A 55 24.27 -36.61 -7.25
CA MET A 55 23.18 -35.69 -6.93
C MET A 55 23.01 -35.56 -5.41
N GLN A 56 22.97 -36.68 -4.69
CA GLN A 56 22.65 -36.70 -3.26
C GLN A 56 23.84 -36.33 -2.34
N ILE A 57 25.09 -36.55 -2.76
CA ILE A 57 26.29 -36.28 -1.95
C ILE A 57 27.08 -35.05 -2.43
N ARG A 58 27.04 -34.71 -3.73
CA ARG A 58 27.80 -33.59 -4.30
C ARG A 58 26.94 -32.47 -4.90
N GLY A 59 25.60 -32.61 -4.93
CA GLY A 59 24.70 -31.60 -5.51
C GLY A 59 24.87 -31.38 -7.02
N THR A 60 25.49 -32.33 -7.74
CA THR A 60 25.78 -32.25 -9.18
C THR A 60 25.11 -33.41 -9.91
N HIS A 61 24.97 -33.35 -11.24
CA HIS A 61 24.28 -34.40 -12.03
C HIS A 61 22.76 -34.47 -11.77
N ALA A 62 22.11 -33.30 -11.73
CA ALA A 62 20.65 -33.19 -11.61
C ALA A 62 19.94 -33.91 -12.77
N HIS A 63 19.07 -34.87 -12.45
CA HIS A 63 18.30 -35.66 -13.43
C HIS A 63 17.00 -36.17 -12.80
N CYS A 64 15.91 -36.20 -13.56
CA CYS A 64 14.62 -36.67 -13.06
C CYS A 64 14.63 -38.19 -12.81
N THR A 65 14.18 -38.62 -11.64
CA THR A 65 14.10 -40.03 -11.24
C THR A 65 13.00 -40.81 -11.95
N VAL A 66 11.99 -40.12 -12.51
CA VAL A 66 10.82 -40.75 -13.16
C VAL A 66 10.97 -40.86 -14.68
N CYS A 67 11.58 -39.85 -15.33
CA CYS A 67 11.72 -39.80 -16.80
C CYS A 67 13.17 -39.73 -17.30
N ALA A 68 14.17 -39.81 -16.41
CA ALA A 68 15.61 -39.78 -16.70
C ALA A 68 16.17 -38.53 -17.41
N MET A 69 15.36 -37.49 -17.65
CA MET A 69 15.82 -36.23 -18.25
C MET A 69 16.92 -35.55 -17.42
N GLU A 70 17.97 -35.05 -18.08
CA GLU A 70 19.11 -34.35 -17.46
C GLU A 70 18.85 -32.83 -17.38
N PHE A 71 19.21 -32.21 -16.25
CA PHE A 71 19.02 -30.78 -15.98
C PHE A 71 20.34 -30.09 -15.60
N ARG A 72 20.48 -28.81 -15.98
CA ARG A 72 21.69 -28.02 -15.66
C ARG A 72 21.77 -27.57 -14.21
N THR A 73 20.64 -27.52 -13.49
CA THR A 73 20.55 -27.12 -12.08
C THR A 73 19.54 -27.98 -11.34
N MET A 74 19.74 -28.13 -10.02
CA MET A 74 18.83 -28.87 -9.15
C MET A 74 17.42 -28.25 -9.15
N ASP A 75 17.31 -26.92 -9.25
CA ASP A 75 16.01 -26.25 -9.19
C ASP A 75 15.23 -26.38 -10.50
N ALA A 76 15.90 -26.48 -11.65
CA ALA A 76 15.25 -26.86 -12.91
C ALA A 76 14.72 -28.30 -12.86
N GLN A 77 15.42 -29.23 -12.20
CA GLN A 77 14.92 -30.59 -11.96
C GLN A 77 13.70 -30.58 -11.02
N LYS A 78 13.73 -29.81 -9.91
CA LYS A 78 12.58 -29.68 -8.99
C LYS A 78 11.35 -29.15 -9.73
N GLN A 79 11.52 -28.05 -10.46
CA GLN A 79 10.45 -27.45 -11.27
C GLN A 79 9.84 -28.46 -12.24
N HIS A 80 10.69 -29.19 -12.98
CA HIS A 80 10.22 -30.25 -13.89
C HIS A 80 9.49 -31.39 -13.16
N MET A 81 9.97 -31.82 -12.00
CA MET A 81 9.33 -32.88 -11.19
C MET A 81 7.93 -32.44 -10.75
N ILE A 82 7.77 -31.18 -10.34
CA ILE A 82 6.48 -30.60 -9.93
C ILE A 82 5.54 -30.42 -11.13
N GLU A 83 6.06 -29.97 -12.28
CA GLU A 83 5.26 -29.75 -13.50
C GLU A 83 4.82 -31.06 -14.19
N SER A 84 5.70 -32.08 -14.20
CA SER A 84 5.52 -33.32 -14.99
C SER A 84 5.15 -34.55 -14.15
N HIS A 85 5.51 -34.58 -12.86
CA HIS A 85 5.36 -35.73 -11.97
C HIS A 85 4.85 -35.37 -10.54
N PRO A 86 3.82 -34.51 -10.38
CA PRO A 86 3.30 -34.15 -9.05
C PRO A 86 2.65 -35.34 -8.36
N HIS A 87 2.79 -35.40 -7.02
CA HIS A 87 2.28 -36.51 -6.20
C HIS A 87 0.75 -36.69 -6.30
N GLU A 88 0.29 -37.95 -6.38
CA GLU A 88 -1.14 -38.28 -6.45
C GLU A 88 -1.85 -37.93 -5.13
N GLN A 89 -3.01 -37.28 -5.22
CA GLN A 89 -3.91 -37.03 -4.08
C GLN A 89 -5.18 -37.91 -4.17
N ASN A 90 -5.92 -38.06 -3.09
CA ASN A 90 -7.13 -38.90 -3.04
C ASN A 90 -8.33 -38.11 -2.49
N ILE A 91 -8.79 -37.12 -3.25
CA ILE A 91 -10.00 -36.34 -2.92
C ILE A 91 -11.23 -37.19 -3.28
N ILE A 92 -12.16 -37.41 -2.34
CA ILE A 92 -13.33 -38.29 -2.53
C ILE A 92 -14.60 -37.45 -2.49
N CYS A 93 -15.37 -37.36 -3.59
CA CYS A 93 -16.60 -36.58 -3.62
C CYS A 93 -17.61 -37.08 -2.56
N PRO A 94 -18.10 -36.23 -1.63
CA PRO A 94 -18.93 -36.68 -0.50
C PRO A 94 -20.30 -37.22 -0.93
N GLY A 95 -20.83 -36.77 -2.07
CA GLY A 95 -22.13 -37.24 -2.61
C GLY A 95 -22.02 -38.54 -3.41
N CYS A 96 -21.08 -38.65 -4.35
CA CYS A 96 -21.00 -39.78 -5.29
C CYS A 96 -19.85 -40.77 -5.05
N GLY A 97 -18.99 -40.54 -4.07
CA GLY A 97 -17.83 -41.40 -3.73
C GLY A 97 -16.71 -41.46 -4.78
N SER A 98 -16.81 -40.69 -5.87
CA SER A 98 -15.79 -40.68 -6.94
C SER A 98 -14.47 -40.06 -6.46
N ARG A 99 -13.33 -40.61 -6.92
CA ARG A 99 -11.99 -40.21 -6.49
C ARG A 99 -11.31 -39.31 -7.52
N PHE A 100 -10.61 -38.28 -7.07
CA PHE A 100 -9.93 -37.28 -7.88
C PHE A 100 -8.50 -37.04 -7.39
N THR A 101 -7.56 -36.96 -8.34
CA THR A 101 -6.12 -36.76 -8.07
C THR A 101 -5.68 -35.29 -8.03
N ARG A 102 -6.56 -34.35 -8.37
CA ARG A 102 -6.35 -32.89 -8.34
C ARG A 102 -7.63 -32.17 -7.96
N LEU A 103 -7.52 -31.02 -7.29
CA LEU A 103 -8.67 -30.24 -6.84
C LEU A 103 -9.47 -29.67 -8.02
N ALA A 104 -8.79 -29.23 -9.09
CA ALA A 104 -9.48 -28.79 -10.31
C ALA A 104 -10.28 -29.90 -11.00
N GLY A 105 -9.88 -31.17 -10.86
CA GLY A 105 -10.62 -32.32 -11.36
C GLY A 105 -11.94 -32.51 -10.61
N PHE A 106 -11.88 -32.45 -9.28
CA PHE A 106 -13.06 -32.49 -8.41
C PHE A 106 -14.00 -31.30 -8.66
N MET A 107 -13.46 -30.08 -8.76
CA MET A 107 -14.28 -28.89 -9.07
C MET A 107 -14.91 -28.96 -10.47
N LYS A 108 -14.20 -29.49 -11.48
CA LYS A 108 -14.77 -29.65 -12.83
C LYS A 108 -16.01 -30.57 -12.79
N HIS A 109 -15.91 -31.69 -12.08
CA HIS A 109 -16.99 -32.67 -11.93
C HIS A 109 -18.28 -32.03 -11.36
N LEU A 110 -18.14 -31.18 -10.34
CA LEU A 110 -19.28 -30.46 -9.75
C LEU A 110 -19.81 -29.34 -10.67
N GLU A 111 -18.94 -28.60 -11.36
CA GLU A 111 -19.33 -27.46 -12.21
C GLU A 111 -19.99 -27.83 -13.55
N HIS A 112 -19.85 -29.08 -13.97
CA HIS A 112 -20.41 -29.62 -15.22
C HIS A 112 -21.61 -30.55 -14.97
N ASP A 113 -22.15 -30.59 -13.74
CA ASP A 113 -23.23 -31.48 -13.30
C ASP A 113 -22.93 -32.97 -13.59
N GLU A 114 -21.65 -33.37 -13.50
CA GLU A 114 -21.20 -34.77 -13.67
C GLU A 114 -21.48 -35.62 -12.41
N CYS A 115 -21.94 -35.01 -11.31
CA CYS A 115 -22.29 -35.67 -10.05
C CYS A 115 -23.81 -35.87 -9.92
N PRO A 116 -24.32 -37.08 -9.58
CA PRO A 116 -25.75 -37.31 -9.40
C PRO A 116 -26.37 -36.56 -8.19
N GLU A 117 -25.64 -36.49 -7.08
CA GLU A 117 -26.15 -35.98 -5.79
C GLU A 117 -25.86 -34.50 -5.52
N ILE A 118 -24.80 -33.93 -6.09
CA ILE A 118 -24.37 -32.54 -5.85
C ILE A 118 -24.39 -31.80 -7.17
N ARG A 119 -25.35 -30.89 -7.36
CA ARG A 119 -25.46 -30.12 -8.59
C ARG A 119 -24.66 -28.83 -8.51
N ARG A 120 -24.35 -28.26 -9.66
CA ARG A 120 -23.75 -26.93 -9.79
C ARG A 120 -24.53 -25.88 -9.00
N SER A 121 -25.87 -25.97 -9.00
CA SER A 121 -26.76 -25.08 -8.23
C SER A 121 -26.49 -25.07 -6.73
N ASP A 122 -26.01 -26.19 -6.18
CA ASP A 122 -25.72 -26.32 -4.75
C ASP A 122 -24.34 -25.77 -4.42
N VAL A 123 -23.35 -25.98 -5.28
CA VAL A 123 -22.03 -25.33 -5.16
C VAL A 123 -22.14 -23.81 -5.34
N ASP A 124 -22.87 -23.35 -6.37
CA ASP A 124 -23.07 -21.92 -6.62
C ASP A 124 -23.89 -21.25 -5.51
N ARG A 125 -24.75 -22.00 -4.78
CA ARG A 125 -25.42 -21.58 -3.54
C ARG A 125 -24.50 -21.56 -2.32
N ASN A 126 -23.67 -22.58 -2.11
CA ASN A 126 -22.69 -22.58 -1.01
C ASN A 126 -21.67 -21.42 -1.17
N ARG A 127 -21.28 -21.10 -2.41
CA ARG A 127 -20.51 -19.88 -2.74
C ARG A 127 -21.27 -18.61 -2.34
N ALA A 128 -22.58 -18.51 -2.63
CA ALA A 128 -23.41 -17.38 -2.23
C ALA A 128 -23.45 -17.23 -0.69
N GLU A 129 -23.72 -18.33 0.03
CA GLU A 129 -23.72 -18.39 1.50
C GLU A 129 -22.39 -17.87 2.09
N LYS A 130 -21.25 -18.38 1.60
CA LYS A 130 -19.89 -17.95 2.03
C LYS A 130 -19.59 -16.47 1.76
N LEU A 131 -20.21 -15.88 0.75
CA LEU A 131 -20.06 -14.44 0.43
C LEU A 131 -21.00 -13.53 1.26
N THR A 132 -22.10 -14.04 1.83
CA THR A 132 -23.08 -13.19 2.56
C THR A 132 -22.47 -12.42 3.72
N PHE A 133 -21.61 -13.06 4.53
CA PHE A 133 -20.94 -12.39 5.65
C PHE A 133 -20.03 -11.25 5.16
N ALA A 134 -19.30 -11.47 4.07
CA ALA A 134 -18.48 -10.45 3.45
C ALA A 134 -19.34 -9.29 2.92
N HIS A 135 -20.40 -9.57 2.14
CA HIS A 135 -21.30 -8.54 1.60
C HIS A 135 -22.01 -7.71 2.69
N GLU A 136 -22.42 -8.31 3.81
CA GLU A 136 -23.04 -7.56 4.91
C GLU A 136 -22.00 -6.75 5.72
N LEU A 137 -20.74 -7.20 5.78
CA LEU A 137 -19.62 -6.42 6.33
C LEU A 137 -19.25 -5.24 5.42
N GLU A 138 -19.17 -5.46 4.09
CA GLU A 138 -18.98 -4.41 3.08
C GLU A 138 -20.04 -3.31 3.22
N LYS A 139 -21.30 -3.72 3.31
CA LYS A 139 -22.48 -2.85 3.43
C LYS A 139 -22.52 -2.01 4.72
N ARG A 140 -21.84 -2.43 5.79
CA ARG A 140 -21.79 -1.71 7.08
C ARG A 140 -20.55 -0.83 7.24
N SER A 141 -19.43 -1.20 6.61
CA SER A 141 -18.13 -0.52 6.74
C SER A 141 -17.73 0.33 5.52
N GLY A 142 -18.45 0.20 4.40
CA GLY A 142 -18.14 0.91 3.14
C GLY A 142 -16.89 0.40 2.41
N SER A 143 -16.18 -0.60 2.94
CA SER A 143 -14.92 -1.14 2.38
C SER A 143 -15.16 -2.50 1.71
N GLN A 144 -14.38 -2.86 0.68
CA GLN A 144 -14.59 -4.13 -0.05
C GLN A 144 -13.89 -5.33 0.64
N PHE A 145 -14.58 -6.46 0.80
CA PHE A 145 -14.07 -7.68 1.43
C PHE A 145 -14.26 -8.90 0.51
N GLY A 146 -13.14 -9.43 -0.01
CA GLY A 146 -13.04 -10.83 -0.47
C GLY A 146 -13.91 -11.32 -1.64
N ASP A 147 -14.86 -10.55 -2.18
CA ASP A 147 -15.73 -11.07 -3.25
C ASP A 147 -15.02 -11.16 -4.61
N TYR A 148 -14.40 -12.33 -4.83
CA TYR A 148 -13.73 -12.77 -6.05
C TYR A 148 -14.66 -12.97 -7.27
N PHE A 149 -15.99 -12.83 -7.12
CA PHE A 149 -16.95 -13.15 -8.18
C PHE A 149 -17.55 -11.89 -8.86
N PRO A 150 -17.69 -11.89 -10.21
CA PRO A 150 -18.39 -10.83 -10.94
C PRO A 150 -19.87 -10.73 -10.52
N ARG A 151 -20.47 -9.52 -10.53
CA ARG A 151 -21.91 -9.28 -10.24
C ARG A 151 -22.88 -10.09 -11.12
N VAL A 152 -22.41 -10.62 -12.24
CA VAL A 152 -23.16 -11.47 -13.19
C VAL A 152 -23.01 -12.98 -12.93
N HIS A 153 -22.23 -13.41 -11.93
CA HIS A 153 -22.13 -14.82 -11.56
C HIS A 153 -23.39 -15.27 -10.78
N PRO A 154 -23.93 -16.49 -11.02
CA PRO A 154 -25.14 -16.96 -10.33
C PRO A 154 -25.08 -16.86 -8.81
N SER A 155 -23.91 -17.13 -8.20
CA SER A 155 -23.66 -17.02 -6.76
C SER A 155 -23.83 -15.62 -6.18
N VAL A 156 -23.74 -14.56 -6.99
CA VAL A 156 -23.89 -13.16 -6.53
C VAL A 156 -25.33 -12.67 -6.74
N GLN A 157 -26.11 -13.34 -7.60
CA GLN A 157 -27.49 -12.96 -7.92
C GLN A 157 -28.53 -13.50 -6.92
N GLN A 158 -28.17 -14.45 -6.06
CA GLN A 158 -29.09 -15.00 -5.05
C GLN A 158 -29.13 -14.20 -3.74
N SER A 159 -28.15 -13.34 -3.47
CA SER A 159 -27.97 -12.67 -2.16
C SER A 159 -28.21 -11.14 -2.16
N ALA A 160 -28.19 -10.46 -3.32
CA ALA A 160 -28.05 -9.00 -3.36
C ALA A 160 -29.27 -8.25 -3.93
N MET A 161 -29.97 -7.49 -3.08
CA MET A 161 -30.86 -6.37 -3.48
C MET A 161 -30.20 -5.02 -3.17
N SER A 162 -29.21 -4.60 -3.97
CA SER A 162 -28.57 -3.27 -3.83
C SER A 162 -27.82 -2.81 -5.08
N ASN A 163 -28.16 -1.61 -5.57
CA ASN A 163 -27.44 -0.93 -6.66
C ASN A 163 -26.24 -0.14 -6.11
N ILE A 164 -25.03 -0.67 -6.27
CA ILE A 164 -23.75 -0.02 -5.92
C ILE A 164 -22.71 -0.43 -6.98
N SER A 165 -21.69 0.38 -7.25
CA SER A 165 -20.50 0.01 -8.04
C SER A 165 -19.57 -0.94 -7.24
N LYS A 166 -18.49 -1.48 -7.84
CA LYS A 166 -17.49 -2.33 -7.13
C LYS A 166 -16.08 -1.72 -7.29
N PRO A 167 -15.42 -1.29 -6.19
CA PRO A 167 -13.98 -1.01 -6.16
C PRO A 167 -13.18 -2.31 -5.90
N GLN A 168 -12.02 -2.22 -5.23
CA GLN A 168 -10.99 -3.27 -5.11
C GLN A 168 -10.70 -3.67 -3.64
N MET A 169 -10.30 -4.92 -3.40
CA MET A 169 -10.34 -5.59 -2.08
C MET A 169 -9.41 -5.01 -1.00
N ALA A 170 -9.87 -5.03 0.26
CA ALA A 170 -9.09 -4.72 1.46
C ALA A 170 -8.30 -5.92 2.04
N HIS A 171 -7.41 -5.62 2.99
CA HIS A 171 -6.51 -6.57 3.68
C HIS A 171 -6.98 -6.82 5.14
N PRO A 172 -6.77 -8.01 5.75
CA PRO A 172 -7.30 -8.33 7.10
C PRO A 172 -6.75 -7.48 8.27
N SER A 173 -5.77 -6.61 8.04
CA SER A 173 -5.13 -5.76 9.06
C SER A 173 -5.85 -4.42 9.29
N PHE A 174 -7.18 -4.38 9.13
CA PHE A 174 -7.98 -3.15 9.11
C PHE A 174 -8.91 -2.96 10.32
N PHE A 175 -8.92 -3.91 11.26
CA PHE A 175 -9.82 -3.90 12.40
C PHE A 175 -9.23 -3.21 13.64
N ARG A 176 -10.07 -2.42 14.31
CA ARG A 176 -9.95 -2.06 15.72
C ARG A 176 -10.99 -2.86 16.55
N PRO A 177 -10.84 -2.96 17.88
CA PRO A 177 -11.87 -3.53 18.73
C PRO A 177 -13.22 -2.81 18.62
N GLU A 178 -13.19 -1.51 18.32
CA GLU A 178 -14.35 -0.63 18.07
C GLU A 178 -15.25 -1.09 16.91
N ASP A 179 -14.71 -1.82 15.91
CA ASP A 179 -15.45 -2.21 14.70
C ASP A 179 -16.37 -3.44 14.92
N PHE A 180 -16.28 -4.08 16.10
CA PHE A 180 -17.11 -5.22 16.48
C PHE A 180 -18.25 -4.78 17.39
N PRO A 181 -19.50 -5.22 17.16
CA PRO A 181 -20.60 -4.96 18.09
C PRO A 181 -20.27 -5.52 19.49
N ALA A 182 -20.38 -4.68 20.52
CA ALA A 182 -20.30 -5.14 21.89
C ALA A 182 -21.37 -6.23 22.12
N ILE A 183 -20.97 -7.33 22.75
CA ILE A 183 -21.92 -8.36 23.17
C ILE A 183 -22.82 -7.72 24.22
N GLN A 184 -24.10 -7.54 23.89
CA GLN A 184 -25.11 -7.25 24.90
C GLN A 184 -25.25 -8.51 25.76
N GLU A 185 -24.75 -8.44 26.99
CA GLU A 185 -25.02 -9.48 27.98
C GLU A 185 -26.53 -9.57 28.17
N ALA A 186 -27.09 -10.76 27.95
CA ALA A 186 -28.52 -10.97 28.06
C ALA A 186 -28.90 -11.02 29.54
N ASP A 187 -29.30 -9.87 30.08
CA ASP A 187 -29.73 -9.70 31.47
C ASP A 187 -30.67 -10.84 31.92
N GLY A 188 -30.34 -11.44 33.06
CA GLY A 188 -30.80 -12.78 33.40
C GLY A 188 -32.32 -12.91 33.54
N ALA A 189 -32.93 -13.73 32.68
CA ALA A 189 -34.34 -14.13 32.79
C ALA A 189 -34.59 -15.02 34.02
N SER A 190 -34.67 -14.40 35.21
CA SER A 190 -35.03 -15.08 36.45
C SER A 190 -36.49 -15.54 36.44
N THR A 191 -36.71 -16.84 36.67
CA THR A 191 -38.02 -17.47 36.54
C THR A 191 -38.99 -17.06 37.65
N GLN A 192 -40.14 -16.47 37.30
CA GLN A 192 -41.35 -16.58 38.13
C GLN A 192 -42.63 -16.42 37.30
N GLY A 193 -43.72 -17.02 37.77
CA GLY A 193 -44.90 -17.30 36.96
C GLY A 193 -46.04 -16.27 37.09
N SER A 194 -46.88 -16.24 36.04
CA SER A 194 -48.34 -16.00 36.08
C SER A 194 -48.90 -14.96 37.07
N SER A 195 -49.63 -13.95 36.57
CA SER A 195 -51.10 -14.10 36.37
C SER A 195 -51.84 -12.79 35.98
N THR A 196 -52.98 -12.99 35.29
CA THR A 196 -54.22 -12.17 35.30
C THR A 196 -54.23 -10.64 35.09
N GLN A 197 -55.03 -10.25 34.07
CA GLN A 197 -55.92 -9.06 34.03
C GLN A 197 -55.25 -7.67 33.90
N GLY A 198 -55.87 -6.67 33.24
CA GLY A 198 -57.16 -6.68 32.53
C GLY A 198 -57.44 -5.39 31.73
N SER A 199 -58.57 -5.38 31.01
CA SER A 199 -59.16 -4.28 30.22
C SER A 199 -59.08 -2.89 30.86
N SER A 200 -58.97 -1.78 30.10
CA SER A 200 -60.09 -1.26 29.28
C SER A 200 -59.69 -0.02 28.45
N ALA A 201 -60.61 0.52 27.64
CA ALA A 201 -60.39 1.66 26.73
C ALA A 201 -61.54 2.68 26.75
N GLN A 202 -61.25 3.92 26.37
CA GLN A 202 -62.17 5.00 25.94
C GLN A 202 -61.39 5.82 24.87
N GLU A 203 -61.85 6.21 23.66
CA GLU A 203 -63.14 6.53 23.02
C GLU A 203 -63.42 8.04 22.83
N GLY A 204 -63.93 8.40 21.64
CA GLY A 204 -64.22 9.77 21.16
C GLY A 204 -63.42 10.11 19.88
N SER A 205 -63.89 9.99 18.61
CA SER A 205 -65.10 10.47 17.89
C SER A 205 -65.08 12.01 17.60
N VAL A 206 -65.60 12.58 16.49
CA VAL A 206 -66.83 12.34 15.69
C VAL A 206 -66.73 12.83 14.21
N ALA A 207 -67.43 12.15 13.26
CA ALA A 207 -67.92 12.54 11.90
C ALA A 207 -66.95 13.04 10.78
N SER A 208 -67.11 12.84 9.46
CA SER A 208 -68.11 12.21 8.52
C SER A 208 -69.02 13.14 7.69
N THR A 209 -68.95 13.02 6.34
CA THR A 209 -70.00 13.04 5.26
C THR A 209 -69.27 13.08 3.89
N ASP A 210 -69.42 12.16 2.93
CA ASP A 210 -70.58 11.80 2.05
C ASP A 210 -70.81 12.78 0.87
N LEU A 211 -71.23 12.41 -0.36
CA LEU A 211 -71.48 11.12 -1.05
C LEU A 211 -71.72 11.37 -2.57
N LYS A 212 -71.30 10.47 -3.50
CA LYS A 212 -72.17 9.90 -4.58
C LYS A 212 -71.48 9.01 -5.64
N VAL A 213 -72.23 7.97 -6.02
CA VAL A 213 -72.10 6.95 -7.09
C VAL A 213 -73.57 6.76 -7.56
N PRO A 214 -73.98 6.56 -8.85
CA PRO A 214 -73.63 5.35 -9.63
C PRO A 214 -73.70 5.40 -11.19
N ASN A 215 -73.12 4.40 -11.90
CA ASN A 215 -73.91 3.29 -12.49
C ASN A 215 -73.10 2.19 -13.23
N THR A 216 -73.72 1.01 -13.29
CA THR A 216 -73.27 -0.33 -13.75
C THR A 216 -73.75 -0.64 -15.19
N PRO A 217 -73.31 -1.70 -15.94
CA PRO A 217 -73.16 -3.10 -15.47
C PRO A 217 -72.00 -3.96 -16.05
N LYS A 218 -72.06 -5.27 -15.73
CA LYS A 218 -70.99 -6.28 -15.78
C LYS A 218 -71.09 -7.22 -16.99
N ALA A 219 -69.95 -7.78 -17.42
CA ALA A 219 -69.84 -9.18 -17.84
C ALA A 219 -68.38 -9.68 -17.64
N GLU A 220 -68.24 -10.98 -17.35
CA GLU A 220 -67.10 -11.69 -16.78
C GLU A 220 -65.77 -11.67 -17.57
N SER A 221 -64.63 -11.66 -16.86
CA SER A 221 -63.34 -12.17 -17.36
C SER A 221 -62.47 -12.73 -16.23
N LEU A 222 -61.74 -13.82 -16.51
CA LEU A 222 -60.81 -14.48 -15.58
C LEU A 222 -59.37 -14.01 -15.86
N GLY A 223 -58.65 -13.44 -14.89
CA GLY A 223 -57.26 -13.01 -15.12
C GLY A 223 -56.49 -12.40 -13.95
N ARG A 224 -55.70 -13.24 -13.27
CA ARG A 224 -54.47 -12.98 -12.47
C ARG A 224 -54.11 -11.54 -12.02
N SER A 225 -53.73 -11.46 -10.75
CA SER A 225 -52.82 -10.45 -10.18
C SER A 225 -51.54 -10.25 -11.00
N GLN A 226 -51.16 -8.99 -11.26
CA GLN A 226 -49.85 -8.65 -11.81
C GLN A 226 -48.83 -8.43 -10.68
N GLY A 227 -47.80 -9.27 -10.63
CA GLY A 227 -46.59 -9.01 -9.86
C GLY A 227 -45.51 -8.35 -10.73
N ALA A 228 -44.47 -7.80 -10.11
CA ALA A 228 -43.42 -7.06 -10.81
C ALA A 228 -42.75 -7.89 -11.93
N SER A 229 -42.65 -7.29 -13.12
CA SER A 229 -42.09 -7.93 -14.31
C SER A 229 -40.58 -8.17 -14.18
N LYS A 230 -40.18 -9.44 -14.04
CA LYS A 230 -38.79 -9.84 -14.29
C LYS A 230 -38.41 -9.48 -15.73
N VAL A 231 -37.26 -8.83 -15.93
CA VAL A 231 -36.68 -8.66 -17.26
C VAL A 231 -36.26 -10.02 -17.79
N GLN A 232 -37.04 -10.60 -18.70
CA GLN A 232 -36.72 -11.84 -19.38
C GLN A 232 -36.04 -11.54 -20.71
N ASP A 233 -34.94 -12.22 -21.01
CA ASP A 233 -34.25 -12.06 -22.30
C ASP A 233 -35.11 -12.65 -23.43
N VAL A 234 -35.67 -11.76 -24.24
CA VAL A 234 -36.51 -12.09 -25.40
C VAL A 234 -35.73 -12.81 -26.51
N HIS A 235 -34.39 -12.78 -26.47
CA HIS A 235 -33.49 -13.49 -27.38
C HIS A 235 -33.11 -14.90 -26.91
N ASN A 236 -33.53 -15.33 -25.72
CA ASN A 236 -33.32 -16.70 -25.24
C ASN A 236 -34.16 -17.70 -26.08
N PRO A 237 -33.55 -18.77 -26.66
CA PRO A 237 -34.28 -19.82 -27.41
C PRO A 237 -35.30 -20.66 -26.64
N GLN A 238 -35.60 -20.31 -25.39
CA GLN A 238 -36.59 -20.92 -24.51
C GLN A 238 -37.70 -19.94 -24.09
N HIS A 239 -37.62 -18.68 -24.54
CA HIS A 239 -38.61 -17.63 -24.25
C HIS A 239 -39.84 -17.76 -25.18
N PRO A 240 -41.09 -17.56 -24.69
CA PRO A 240 -42.30 -17.79 -25.49
C PRO A 240 -42.39 -16.97 -26.79
N ASN A 241 -41.79 -15.78 -26.82
CA ASN A 241 -41.83 -14.87 -27.98
C ASN A 241 -40.55 -14.96 -28.85
N PHE A 242 -39.75 -16.01 -28.71
CA PHE A 242 -38.54 -16.20 -29.51
C PHE A 242 -38.85 -16.80 -30.89
N ASP A 243 -38.76 -15.97 -31.92
CA ASP A 243 -38.72 -16.41 -33.32
C ASP A 243 -37.29 -16.30 -33.88
N VAL A 244 -36.84 -17.35 -34.57
CA VAL A 244 -35.52 -17.45 -35.20
C VAL A 244 -35.50 -16.71 -36.54
N MET A 245 -36.63 -16.63 -37.24
CA MET A 245 -36.72 -16.00 -38.57
C MET A 245 -36.51 -14.49 -38.49
N LYS A 246 -36.86 -13.86 -37.36
CA LYS A 246 -36.49 -12.48 -37.00
C LYS A 246 -34.99 -12.15 -37.13
N TYR A 247 -34.11 -13.15 -37.08
CA TYR A 247 -32.65 -12.98 -37.19
C TYR A 247 -32.07 -13.46 -38.54
N HIS A 248 -32.92 -13.89 -39.47
CA HIS A 248 -32.52 -14.26 -40.83
C HIS A 248 -32.41 -13.02 -41.73
N ASN A 249 -31.27 -12.84 -42.39
CA ASN A 249 -31.09 -11.81 -43.42
C ASN A 249 -31.44 -12.40 -44.81
N PRO A 250 -32.52 -11.92 -45.49
CA PRO A 250 -32.96 -12.46 -46.78
C PRO A 250 -31.90 -12.36 -47.89
N TYR A 251 -31.11 -11.28 -47.89
CA TYR A 251 -30.14 -10.98 -48.94
C TYR A 251 -28.87 -11.83 -48.82
N THR A 252 -28.43 -12.15 -47.59
CA THR A 252 -27.23 -12.97 -47.36
C THR A 252 -27.53 -14.45 -47.09
N ARG A 253 -28.81 -14.85 -47.00
CA ARG A 253 -29.29 -16.20 -46.67
C ARG A 253 -28.61 -16.82 -45.44
N LYS A 254 -28.40 -15.99 -44.42
CA LYS A 254 -27.68 -16.34 -43.18
C LYS A 254 -28.39 -15.72 -41.98
N PHE A 255 -28.32 -16.41 -40.85
CA PHE A 255 -28.84 -15.96 -39.57
C PHE A 255 -27.74 -15.22 -38.80
N LYS A 256 -28.01 -14.00 -38.32
CA LYS A 256 -27.06 -13.21 -37.50
C LYS A 256 -27.34 -13.43 -36.01
N CYS A 257 -26.33 -13.42 -35.15
CA CYS A 257 -26.56 -13.40 -33.71
C CYS A 257 -27.24 -12.07 -33.27
N PRO A 258 -28.29 -12.10 -32.41
CA PRO A 258 -28.96 -10.89 -31.93
C PRO A 258 -28.12 -10.03 -30.97
N HIS A 259 -27.20 -10.63 -30.20
CA HIS A 259 -26.39 -9.87 -29.24
C HIS A 259 -25.34 -9.00 -29.97
N GLY A 260 -25.39 -7.68 -29.76
CA GLY A 260 -24.60 -6.70 -30.52
C GLY A 260 -23.07 -6.88 -30.48
N SER A 261 -22.55 -7.52 -29.42
CA SER A 261 -21.13 -7.89 -29.28
C SER A 261 -20.71 -9.12 -30.09
N CYS A 262 -21.63 -9.81 -30.77
CA CYS A 262 -21.34 -11.01 -31.55
C CYS A 262 -21.41 -10.80 -33.07
N THR A 263 -20.29 -11.01 -33.74
CA THR A 263 -20.14 -10.92 -35.20
C THR A 263 -20.36 -12.24 -35.94
N LYS A 264 -20.85 -13.29 -35.27
CA LYS A 264 -21.03 -14.63 -35.87
C LYS A 264 -22.32 -14.73 -36.70
N ASN A 265 -22.18 -15.24 -37.91
CA ASN A 265 -23.26 -15.51 -38.86
C ASN A 265 -23.34 -17.01 -39.16
N PHE A 266 -24.56 -17.55 -39.23
CA PHE A 266 -24.86 -18.98 -39.30
C PHE A 266 -25.61 -19.32 -40.58
N SER A 267 -25.33 -20.49 -41.16
CA SER A 267 -25.99 -20.99 -42.38
C SER A 267 -27.34 -21.67 -42.11
N SER A 268 -27.70 -21.93 -40.86
CA SER A 268 -29.00 -22.54 -40.50
C SER A 268 -29.55 -22.04 -39.17
N ALA A 269 -30.88 -22.07 -39.03
CA ALA A 269 -31.57 -21.77 -37.79
C ALA A 269 -31.06 -22.63 -36.62
N ALA A 270 -30.89 -23.94 -36.84
CA ALA A 270 -30.41 -24.88 -35.82
C ALA A 270 -29.00 -24.55 -35.29
N THR A 271 -28.10 -24.05 -36.14
CA THR A 271 -26.74 -23.67 -35.69
C THR A 271 -26.72 -22.37 -34.91
N LEU A 272 -27.58 -21.39 -35.23
CA LEU A 272 -27.80 -20.21 -34.38
C LEU A 272 -28.43 -20.59 -33.03
N ILE A 273 -29.46 -21.43 -33.00
CA ILE A 273 -30.10 -21.89 -31.75
C ILE A 273 -29.08 -22.61 -30.86
N SER A 274 -28.24 -23.47 -31.44
CA SER A 274 -27.17 -24.15 -30.71
C SER A 274 -26.18 -23.15 -30.11
N HIS A 275 -25.74 -22.16 -30.88
CA HIS A 275 -24.85 -21.09 -30.40
C HIS A 275 -25.44 -20.29 -29.23
N LEU A 276 -26.72 -19.91 -29.31
CA LEU A 276 -27.42 -19.17 -28.25
C LEU A 276 -27.62 -20.03 -26.99
N LYS A 277 -27.93 -21.33 -27.15
CA LYS A 277 -28.02 -22.27 -26.01
C LYS A 277 -26.66 -22.57 -25.37
N ALA A 278 -25.55 -22.49 -26.12
CA ALA A 278 -24.20 -22.78 -25.65
C ALA A 278 -23.56 -21.65 -24.81
N GLY A 279 -24.35 -20.76 -24.20
CA GLY A 279 -23.90 -19.79 -23.19
C GLY A 279 -22.83 -18.78 -23.65
N SER A 280 -22.55 -18.69 -24.95
CA SER A 280 -21.34 -18.04 -25.51
C SER A 280 -21.26 -16.52 -25.28
N HIS A 281 -22.29 -15.92 -24.68
CA HIS A 281 -22.38 -14.50 -24.35
C HIS A 281 -22.34 -14.22 -22.84
N ASN A 282 -22.58 -15.24 -22.00
CA ASN A 282 -22.42 -15.18 -20.54
C ASN A 282 -21.02 -15.70 -20.14
N ILE A 283 -19.97 -15.11 -20.73
CA ILE A 283 -18.59 -15.43 -20.30
C ILE A 283 -18.28 -14.64 -19.03
N THR A 284 -18.79 -15.13 -17.90
CA THR A 284 -18.52 -14.62 -16.55
C THR A 284 -17.09 -14.95 -16.14
N LYS A 285 -16.12 -14.26 -16.76
CA LYS A 285 -14.68 -14.51 -16.53
C LYS A 285 -14.35 -14.31 -15.05
N LEU A 286 -13.71 -15.30 -14.44
CA LEU A 286 -13.19 -15.21 -13.07
C LEU A 286 -11.72 -14.77 -13.14
N GLN A 287 -11.26 -13.97 -12.17
CA GLN A 287 -9.91 -13.41 -12.17
C GLN A 287 -9.06 -14.03 -11.05
N CYS A 288 -7.81 -14.38 -11.34
CA CYS A 288 -6.87 -14.82 -10.31
C CYS A 288 -6.32 -13.61 -9.52
N PRO A 289 -6.45 -13.55 -8.19
CA PRO A 289 -5.96 -12.40 -7.41
C PRO A 289 -4.44 -12.19 -7.50
N GLY A 290 -3.66 -13.28 -7.60
CA GLY A 290 -2.20 -13.23 -7.56
C GLY A 290 -1.49 -12.98 -8.89
N CYS A 291 -2.19 -13.00 -10.04
CA CYS A 291 -1.62 -12.66 -11.35
C CYS A 291 -2.56 -11.92 -12.30
N LEU A 292 -3.77 -11.57 -11.85
CA LEU A 292 -4.81 -10.83 -12.57
C LEU A 292 -5.26 -11.43 -13.92
N ARG A 293 -4.89 -12.69 -14.22
CA ARG A 293 -5.33 -13.41 -15.41
C ARG A 293 -6.80 -13.83 -15.29
N TRP A 294 -7.49 -13.82 -16.42
CA TRP A 294 -8.90 -14.19 -16.55
C TRP A 294 -9.08 -15.65 -16.99
N PHE A 295 -10.04 -16.33 -16.40
CA PHE A 295 -10.37 -17.74 -16.59
C PHE A 295 -11.86 -17.93 -16.92
N LYS A 296 -12.20 -19.02 -17.61
CA LYS A 296 -13.55 -19.28 -18.16
C LYS A 296 -14.55 -19.89 -17.18
N ASP A 297 -14.05 -20.59 -16.17
CA ASP A 297 -14.80 -21.31 -15.12
C ASP A 297 -13.88 -21.46 -13.89
N ALA A 298 -14.46 -21.76 -12.72
CA ALA A 298 -13.69 -21.79 -11.48
C ALA A 298 -12.79 -23.03 -11.40
N SER A 299 -13.16 -24.14 -12.06
CA SER A 299 -12.27 -25.29 -12.27
C SER A 299 -10.99 -24.93 -13.06
N SER A 300 -11.04 -24.05 -14.08
CA SER A 300 -9.81 -23.53 -14.73
C SER A 300 -9.01 -22.60 -13.82
N LEU A 301 -9.68 -21.78 -13.00
CA LEU A 301 -9.01 -20.91 -12.03
C LEU A 301 -8.35 -21.71 -10.89
N THR A 302 -9.00 -22.80 -10.46
CA THR A 302 -8.45 -23.78 -9.51
C THR A 302 -7.22 -24.46 -10.09
N ALA A 303 -7.29 -24.95 -11.34
CA ALA A 303 -6.15 -25.58 -12.01
C ALA A 303 -4.93 -24.65 -12.13
N HIS A 304 -5.19 -23.34 -12.34
CA HIS A 304 -4.15 -22.33 -12.32
C HIS A 304 -3.61 -22.08 -10.90
N SER A 305 -4.47 -22.05 -9.89
CA SER A 305 -4.10 -21.84 -8.49
C SER A 305 -3.25 -23.00 -7.94
N GLU A 306 -3.54 -24.24 -8.35
CA GLU A 306 -2.71 -25.42 -8.07
C GLU A 306 -1.33 -25.36 -8.77
N SER A 307 -1.25 -24.78 -9.97
CA SER A 307 -0.06 -24.85 -10.83
C SER A 307 1.13 -24.03 -10.30
N GLU A 308 2.30 -24.67 -10.16
CA GLU A 308 3.55 -24.04 -9.71
C GLU A 308 4.22 -23.22 -10.82
N THR A 309 3.56 -22.15 -11.29
CA THR A 309 4.11 -21.28 -12.32
C THR A 309 4.82 -20.07 -11.71
N ASN A 310 6.05 -19.79 -12.15
CA ASN A 310 6.80 -18.56 -11.82
C ASN A 310 6.09 -17.25 -12.20
N ARG A 311 4.89 -17.32 -12.79
CA ARG A 311 4.03 -16.19 -13.20
C ARG A 311 2.88 -15.92 -12.22
N CYS A 312 2.67 -16.74 -11.18
CA CYS A 312 1.62 -16.52 -10.19
C CYS A 312 2.00 -17.14 -8.84
N GLN A 313 2.11 -16.30 -7.81
CA GLN A 313 2.53 -16.71 -6.46
C GLN A 313 1.36 -16.88 -5.47
N ILE A 314 0.11 -16.97 -5.97
CA ILE A 314 -1.11 -17.00 -5.14
C ILE A 314 -1.09 -18.11 -4.07
N ARG A 315 -0.52 -19.27 -4.41
CA ARG A 315 -0.35 -20.45 -3.54
C ARG A 315 0.66 -20.29 -2.39
N TYR A 316 1.42 -19.20 -2.36
CA TYR A 316 2.30 -18.84 -1.25
C TYR A 316 1.77 -17.64 -0.45
N SER A 317 0.58 -17.12 -0.79
CA SER A 317 -0.08 -16.09 0.01
C SER A 317 -0.68 -16.68 1.28
N GLU A 318 -0.62 -15.93 2.38
CA GLU A 318 -1.16 -16.34 3.68
C GLU A 318 -2.68 -16.59 3.61
N ASN A 319 -3.38 -15.84 2.75
CA ASN A 319 -4.82 -15.94 2.53
C ASN A 319 -5.25 -17.06 1.55
N TYR A 320 -4.32 -17.89 1.06
CA TYR A 320 -4.62 -18.91 0.03
C TYR A 320 -5.71 -19.90 0.43
N ARG A 321 -5.76 -20.29 1.72
CA ARG A 321 -6.81 -21.17 2.28
C ARG A 321 -8.20 -20.54 2.20
N VAL A 322 -8.34 -19.26 2.55
CA VAL A 322 -9.61 -18.52 2.48
C VAL A 322 -10.07 -18.31 1.04
N TYR A 323 -9.13 -17.97 0.15
CA TYR A 323 -9.38 -17.86 -1.28
C TYR A 323 -9.88 -19.19 -1.90
N LEU A 324 -9.31 -20.33 -1.52
CA LEU A 324 -9.79 -21.65 -1.98
C LEU A 324 -11.14 -22.07 -1.40
N ASP A 325 -11.41 -21.78 -0.12
CA ASP A 325 -12.72 -22.01 0.49
C ASP A 325 -13.82 -21.27 -0.29
N GLN A 326 -13.62 -19.98 -0.57
CA GLN A 326 -14.57 -19.17 -1.36
C GLN A 326 -14.64 -19.60 -2.84
N LEU A 327 -13.52 -19.94 -3.48
CA LEU A 327 -13.49 -20.42 -4.87
C LEU A 327 -14.22 -21.76 -5.03
N THR A 328 -14.05 -22.68 -4.09
CA THR A 328 -14.67 -24.02 -4.10
C THR A 328 -16.10 -24.02 -3.55
N GLY A 329 -16.54 -22.96 -2.87
CA GLY A 329 -17.83 -22.92 -2.18
C GLY A 329 -17.84 -23.78 -0.92
N GLY A 330 -16.73 -23.83 -0.19
CA GLY A 330 -16.53 -24.69 0.96
C GLY A 330 -16.54 -26.18 0.64
N MET A 331 -16.27 -26.59 -0.61
CA MET A 331 -16.26 -28.02 -1.00
C MET A 331 -14.92 -28.72 -0.71
N ALA A 332 -13.83 -27.97 -0.58
CA ALA A 332 -12.51 -28.49 -0.25
C ALA A 332 -11.73 -27.51 0.63
N ASP A 333 -10.77 -28.03 1.39
CA ASP A 333 -9.99 -27.29 2.37
C ASP A 333 -8.48 -27.61 2.28
N VAL A 334 -7.64 -26.71 2.80
CA VAL A 334 -6.17 -26.79 2.77
C VAL A 334 -5.66 -27.26 4.14
N VAL A 335 -5.25 -28.53 4.22
CA VAL A 335 -4.85 -29.18 5.49
C VAL A 335 -3.34 -29.08 5.76
N GLY A 336 -2.52 -28.92 4.72
CA GLY A 336 -1.07 -28.75 4.89
C GLY A 336 -0.27 -28.84 3.60
N LYS A 337 0.97 -29.31 3.70
CA LYS A 337 1.84 -29.65 2.57
C LYS A 337 2.27 -31.11 2.64
N ASN A 338 2.50 -31.71 1.48
CA ASN A 338 3.11 -33.03 1.32
C ASN A 338 4.65 -32.94 1.43
N GLU A 339 5.32 -34.09 1.48
CA GLU A 339 6.79 -34.19 1.60
C GLU A 339 7.56 -33.53 0.43
N ASP A 340 6.91 -33.37 -0.73
CA ASP A 340 7.44 -32.69 -1.92
C ASP A 340 7.18 -31.17 -1.95
N ASN A 341 6.65 -30.59 -0.84
CA ASN A 341 6.15 -29.21 -0.70
C ASN A 341 4.90 -28.85 -1.53
N THR A 342 4.25 -29.79 -2.23
CA THR A 342 2.93 -29.54 -2.83
C THR A 342 1.87 -29.36 -1.74
N ILE A 343 0.81 -28.62 -2.04
CA ILE A 343 -0.28 -28.34 -1.08
C ILE A 343 -1.24 -29.52 -1.05
N ARG A 344 -1.59 -29.99 0.16
CA ARG A 344 -2.52 -31.10 0.40
C ARG A 344 -3.94 -30.57 0.57
N TYR A 345 -4.83 -31.02 -0.31
CA TYR A 345 -6.27 -30.71 -0.27
C TYR A 345 -7.07 -31.89 0.26
N GLU A 346 -8.07 -31.60 1.09
CA GLU A 346 -9.05 -32.57 1.56
C GLU A 346 -10.47 -32.02 1.38
N VAL A 347 -11.48 -32.86 1.54
CA VAL A 347 -12.88 -32.41 1.53
C VAL A 347 -13.16 -31.72 2.86
N SER A 348 -13.81 -30.55 2.83
CA SER A 348 -14.11 -29.82 4.06
C SER A 348 -15.08 -30.60 4.97
N THR A 349 -14.99 -30.36 6.28
CA THR A 349 -15.98 -30.86 7.24
C THR A 349 -17.38 -30.35 6.93
N GLU A 350 -17.52 -29.10 6.48
CA GLU A 350 -18.78 -28.52 6.02
C GLU A 350 -19.42 -29.31 4.87
N ALA A 351 -18.64 -29.74 3.88
CA ALA A 351 -19.12 -30.49 2.73
C ALA A 351 -19.50 -31.94 3.11
N ILE A 352 -18.78 -32.54 4.07
CA ILE A 352 -19.14 -33.85 4.65
C ILE A 352 -20.44 -33.73 5.45
N ILE A 353 -20.60 -32.69 6.29
CA ILE A 353 -21.80 -32.44 7.09
C ILE A 353 -23.00 -32.06 6.19
N LYS A 354 -22.81 -31.32 5.10
CA LYS A 354 -23.88 -31.02 4.12
C LYS A 354 -24.23 -32.24 3.26
N PHE A 355 -23.28 -32.85 2.56
CA PHE A 355 -23.54 -33.81 1.47
C PHE A 355 -23.10 -35.27 1.72
N GLY A 356 -22.34 -35.55 2.79
CA GLY A 356 -21.85 -36.90 3.10
C GLY A 356 -22.93 -37.84 3.68
N PRO A 357 -22.66 -39.16 3.75
CA PRO A 357 -23.56 -40.12 4.38
C PRO A 357 -23.66 -39.89 5.89
N GLN A 358 -24.83 -40.17 6.50
CA GLN A 358 -25.11 -39.82 7.92
C GLN A 358 -24.06 -40.34 8.93
N GLN A 359 -23.45 -41.50 8.67
CA GLN A 359 -22.40 -42.05 9.53
C GLN A 359 -21.13 -41.17 9.54
N ALA A 360 -20.79 -40.53 8.43
CA ALA A 360 -19.67 -39.58 8.33
C ALA A 360 -20.01 -38.22 8.96
N LYS A 361 -21.27 -37.77 8.85
CA LYS A 361 -21.75 -36.54 9.52
C LYS A 361 -21.55 -36.63 11.03
N LYS A 362 -22.13 -37.67 11.65
CA LYS A 362 -22.04 -37.88 13.10
C LYS A 362 -20.58 -38.02 13.60
N ALA A 363 -19.75 -38.79 12.89
CA ALA A 363 -18.34 -38.94 13.28
C ALA A 363 -17.53 -37.62 13.20
N THR A 364 -17.98 -36.66 12.37
CA THR A 364 -17.38 -35.32 12.29
C THR A 364 -17.89 -34.42 13.43
N GLU A 365 -19.19 -34.49 13.73
CA GLU A 365 -19.84 -33.77 14.84
C GLU A 365 -19.25 -34.19 16.21
N ASP A 366 -19.13 -35.49 16.46
CA ASP A 366 -18.54 -36.07 17.67
C ASP A 366 -17.05 -35.63 17.86
N LEU A 367 -16.31 -35.45 16.76
CA LEU A 367 -14.91 -35.00 16.79
C LEU A 367 -14.78 -33.50 17.09
N MET A 368 -15.62 -32.66 16.49
CA MET A 368 -15.62 -31.21 16.72
C MET A 368 -15.98 -30.88 18.17
N ALA A 369 -17.00 -31.53 18.73
CA ALA A 369 -17.40 -31.33 20.13
C ALA A 369 -16.25 -31.63 21.12
N LYS A 370 -15.42 -32.64 20.82
CA LYS A 370 -14.24 -32.97 21.65
C LYS A 370 -13.16 -31.89 21.57
N GLN A 371 -12.86 -31.38 20.38
CA GLN A 371 -11.87 -30.31 20.20
C GLN A 371 -12.30 -28.99 20.84
N GLU A 372 -13.61 -28.70 20.84
CA GLU A 372 -14.15 -27.51 21.48
C GLU A 372 -14.07 -27.59 23.02
N ALA A 373 -14.32 -28.77 23.61
CA ALA A 373 -14.11 -29.01 25.04
C ALA A 373 -12.63 -28.83 25.45
N GLU A 374 -11.69 -29.46 24.73
CA GLU A 374 -10.24 -29.32 24.97
C GLU A 374 -9.77 -27.85 24.86
N ARG A 375 -10.39 -27.06 23.97
CA ARG A 375 -10.14 -25.62 23.83
C ARG A 375 -10.70 -24.79 25.00
N GLN A 376 -11.86 -25.17 25.55
CA GLN A 376 -12.45 -24.49 26.71
C GLN A 376 -11.63 -24.71 27.99
N GLU A 377 -11.11 -25.93 28.22
CA GLU A 377 -10.20 -26.22 29.33
C GLU A 377 -8.92 -25.35 29.25
N LEU A 378 -8.34 -25.21 28.04
CA LEU A 378 -7.18 -24.33 27.79
C LEU A 378 -7.46 -22.85 28.07
N LEU A 379 -8.63 -22.33 27.69
CA LEU A 379 -9.03 -20.94 27.96
C LEU A 379 -9.23 -20.67 29.47
N TYR A 380 -9.79 -21.63 30.19
CA TYR A 380 -9.93 -21.58 31.65
C TYR A 380 -8.55 -21.60 32.35
N ALA A 381 -7.62 -22.42 31.87
CA ALA A 381 -6.25 -22.45 32.38
C ALA A 381 -5.47 -21.14 32.12
N ILE A 382 -5.71 -20.45 31.00
CA ILE A 382 -5.06 -19.17 30.69
C ILE A 382 -5.60 -18.03 31.58
N THR A 383 -6.92 -17.93 31.70
CA THR A 383 -7.58 -16.85 32.47
C THR A 383 -7.28 -16.92 33.97
N THR A 384 -7.27 -18.13 34.55
CA THR A 384 -6.89 -18.33 35.97
C THR A 384 -5.44 -17.92 36.28
N ASN A 385 -4.48 -18.19 35.38
CA ASN A 385 -3.09 -17.71 35.57
C ASN A 385 -2.99 -16.18 35.49
N ALA A 386 -3.77 -15.53 34.62
CA ALA A 386 -3.77 -14.07 34.48
C ALA A 386 -4.32 -13.34 35.73
N MET A 387 -5.33 -13.91 36.39
CA MET A 387 -5.87 -13.35 37.65
C MET A 387 -4.84 -13.45 38.79
N ALA A 388 -4.20 -14.61 38.97
CA ALA A 388 -3.16 -14.79 39.97
C ALA A 388 -1.95 -13.84 39.77
N GLU A 389 -1.63 -13.46 38.53
CA GLU A 389 -0.61 -12.46 38.24
C GLU A 389 -0.99 -11.05 38.70
N ALA A 390 -2.27 -10.68 38.64
CA ALA A 390 -2.76 -9.40 39.13
C ALA A 390 -2.71 -9.31 40.66
N GLU A 391 -3.13 -10.37 41.35
CA GLU A 391 -3.08 -10.46 42.82
C GLU A 391 -1.63 -10.39 43.35
N LEU A 392 -0.70 -11.11 42.74
CA LEU A 392 0.73 -11.02 43.07
C LEU A 392 1.29 -9.60 42.91
N LYS A 393 0.88 -8.87 41.87
CA LYS A 393 1.32 -7.48 41.67
C LYS A 393 0.72 -6.55 42.74
N GLN A 394 -0.53 -6.74 43.14
CA GLN A 394 -1.15 -5.91 44.19
C GLN A 394 -0.51 -6.14 45.57
N LEU A 395 -0.20 -7.38 45.93
CA LEU A 395 0.32 -7.71 47.26
C LEU A 395 1.81 -7.38 47.46
N PHE A 396 2.65 -7.50 46.41
CA PHE A 396 4.10 -7.35 46.55
C PHE A 396 4.68 -5.98 46.11
N ILE A 397 3.89 -5.06 45.54
CA ILE A 397 4.37 -3.72 45.16
C ILE A 397 4.39 -2.77 46.37
N THR A 398 5.53 -2.13 46.62
CA THR A 398 5.64 -1.01 47.57
C THR A 398 6.33 0.18 46.91
N GLY A 399 5.59 1.27 46.66
CA GLY A 399 6.10 2.50 46.06
C GLY A 399 6.19 2.48 44.52
N ASP A 400 6.71 3.57 43.96
CA ASP A 400 6.59 3.94 42.53
C ASP A 400 7.56 3.17 41.59
N LYS A 401 7.83 1.90 41.92
CA LYS A 401 8.66 0.97 41.14
C LYS A 401 8.02 -0.42 41.20
N GLY A 402 7.48 -0.87 40.07
CA GLY A 402 6.84 -2.19 39.97
C GLY A 402 7.84 -3.36 40.08
N LEU A 403 7.31 -4.56 40.33
CA LEU A 403 8.10 -5.79 40.40
C LEU A 403 8.89 -6.07 39.11
N GLU A 404 10.14 -6.51 39.26
CA GLU A 404 10.91 -7.07 38.15
C GLU A 404 10.30 -8.39 37.65
N PRO A 405 10.31 -8.65 36.33
CA PRO A 405 9.66 -9.84 35.74
C PRO A 405 10.28 -11.15 36.24
N ASP A 406 11.58 -11.19 36.51
CA ASP A 406 12.27 -12.36 37.04
C ASP A 406 11.74 -12.74 38.43
N VAL A 407 11.50 -11.76 39.32
CA VAL A 407 10.95 -11.98 40.67
C VAL A 407 9.52 -12.49 40.58
N LEU A 408 8.70 -11.89 39.72
CA LEU A 408 7.34 -12.33 39.46
C LEU A 408 7.29 -13.77 38.92
N SER A 409 8.23 -14.15 38.05
CA SER A 409 8.32 -15.52 37.52
C SER A 409 8.65 -16.56 38.59
N GLU A 410 9.49 -16.22 39.58
CA GLU A 410 9.78 -17.08 40.73
C GLU A 410 8.58 -17.17 41.68
N LEU A 411 7.87 -16.06 41.95
CA LEU A 411 6.62 -16.06 42.74
C LEU A 411 5.53 -16.95 42.12
N GLN A 412 5.25 -16.78 40.81
CA GLN A 412 4.36 -17.66 40.05
C GLN A 412 4.84 -19.12 40.02
N SER A 413 6.15 -19.37 40.12
CA SER A 413 6.68 -20.71 40.25
C SER A 413 6.45 -21.28 41.66
N ILE A 414 6.56 -20.48 42.72
CA ILE A 414 6.31 -20.92 44.10
C ILE A 414 4.82 -21.22 44.32
N MET A 415 3.90 -20.36 43.86
CA MET A 415 2.45 -20.62 43.92
C MET A 415 2.10 -21.98 43.30
N ARG A 416 2.58 -22.23 42.08
CA ARG A 416 2.28 -23.48 41.33
C ARG A 416 3.00 -24.72 41.86
N LEU A 417 4.13 -24.58 42.55
CA LEU A 417 4.87 -25.72 43.13
C LEU A 417 4.39 -26.11 44.54
N HIS A 418 3.70 -25.22 45.24
CA HIS A 418 3.25 -25.42 46.62
C HIS A 418 1.73 -25.27 46.83
N GLU A 419 0.96 -25.08 45.74
CA GLU A 419 -0.49 -24.91 45.73
C GLU A 419 -0.97 -23.79 46.70
N LEU A 420 -0.24 -22.67 46.69
CA LEU A 420 -0.49 -21.51 47.56
C LEU A 420 -1.29 -20.42 46.84
N SER A 421 -2.22 -19.79 47.57
CA SER A 421 -2.82 -18.51 47.16
C SER A 421 -1.79 -17.37 47.16
N ALA A 422 -2.08 -16.26 46.49
CA ALA A 422 -1.20 -15.10 46.48
C ALA A 422 -1.02 -14.50 47.88
N GLU A 423 -2.11 -14.48 48.68
CA GLU A 423 -2.10 -14.05 50.09
C GLU A 423 -1.29 -15.01 50.98
N ASP A 424 -1.52 -16.33 50.90
CA ASP A 424 -0.74 -17.33 51.65
C ASP A 424 0.76 -17.24 51.34
N LEU A 425 1.11 -16.96 50.08
CA LEU A 425 2.49 -16.76 49.68
C LEU A 425 3.08 -15.47 50.26
N PHE A 426 2.31 -14.38 50.28
CA PHE A 426 2.72 -13.10 50.89
C PHE A 426 2.94 -13.23 52.40
N TYR A 427 1.99 -13.79 53.17
CA TYR A 427 2.17 -13.98 54.61
C TYR A 427 3.34 -14.92 54.95
N LYS A 428 3.61 -15.94 54.11
CA LYS A 428 4.79 -16.79 54.25
C LYS A 428 6.08 -16.02 53.96
N TRP A 429 6.08 -15.15 52.95
CA TRP A 429 7.21 -14.27 52.62
C TRP A 429 7.52 -13.31 53.78
N GLU A 430 6.53 -12.61 54.33
CA GLU A 430 6.71 -11.76 55.51
C GLU A 430 7.28 -12.55 56.70
N SER A 431 6.75 -13.74 56.98
CA SER A 431 7.25 -14.60 58.07
C SER A 431 8.70 -15.05 57.87
N TYR A 432 9.15 -15.18 56.62
CA TYR A 432 10.53 -15.50 56.26
C TYR A 432 11.45 -14.27 56.40
N CYS A 433 10.99 -13.10 55.96
CA CYS A 433 11.70 -11.84 56.12
C CYS A 433 11.95 -11.52 57.61
N ILE A 434 10.94 -11.65 58.47
CA ILE A 434 11.06 -11.49 59.93
C ILE A 434 12.05 -12.51 60.53
N LYS A 435 12.03 -13.76 60.05
CA LYS A 435 12.91 -14.84 60.52
C LYS A 435 14.39 -14.64 60.12
N MET A 436 14.66 -13.93 59.03
CA MET A 436 15.98 -13.79 58.42
C MET A 436 16.58 -12.37 58.51
N ASP A 437 15.85 -11.42 59.13
CA ASP A 437 16.19 -10.00 59.24
C ASP A 437 16.37 -9.32 57.87
N ILE A 438 15.37 -9.49 57.00
CA ILE A 438 15.31 -8.97 55.62
C ILE A 438 14.09 -8.05 55.49
N ASP A 439 14.23 -6.94 54.75
CA ASP A 439 13.09 -6.08 54.41
C ASP A 439 12.08 -6.82 53.52
N ALA A 440 10.82 -6.90 53.96
CA ALA A 440 9.74 -7.54 53.21
C ALA A 440 9.25 -6.71 52.02
N MET A 441 9.44 -5.38 52.05
CA MET A 441 8.87 -4.41 51.11
C MET A 441 9.65 -4.30 49.79
N ASN A 442 10.80 -4.97 49.66
CA ASN A 442 11.65 -4.92 48.46
C ASN A 442 12.10 -6.34 48.03
N PRO A 443 11.21 -7.14 47.42
CA PRO A 443 11.49 -8.55 47.09
C PRO A 443 12.51 -8.70 45.96
N GLN A 444 13.78 -8.91 46.31
CA GLN A 444 14.85 -9.20 45.34
C GLN A 444 15.00 -10.69 45.01
N ILE A 445 15.48 -10.98 43.79
CA ILE A 445 15.60 -12.34 43.23
C ILE A 445 16.44 -13.31 44.07
N SER A 446 17.49 -12.83 44.74
CA SER A 446 18.38 -13.67 45.57
C SER A 446 17.73 -14.10 46.89
N PRO A 447 17.16 -13.18 47.71
CA PRO A 447 16.24 -13.54 48.80
C PRO A 447 15.09 -14.47 48.36
N MET A 448 14.43 -14.20 47.24
CA MET A 448 13.28 -15.00 46.76
C MET A 448 13.64 -16.47 46.49
N ARG A 449 14.83 -16.73 45.93
CA ARG A 449 15.36 -18.10 45.74
C ARG A 449 15.72 -18.80 47.06
N ASN A 450 16.17 -18.06 48.07
CA ASN A 450 16.43 -18.61 49.40
C ASN A 450 15.13 -18.93 50.16
N PHE A 451 14.09 -18.11 50.00
CA PHE A 451 12.74 -18.37 50.52
C PHE A 451 12.11 -19.61 49.89
N LYS A 452 12.16 -19.74 48.55
CA LYS A 452 11.76 -20.94 47.81
C LYS A 452 12.41 -22.21 48.36
N LYS A 453 13.70 -22.14 48.70
CA LYS A 453 14.43 -23.23 49.32
C LYS A 453 13.98 -23.51 50.76
N ASP A 454 13.75 -22.50 51.59
CA ASP A 454 13.29 -22.71 52.98
C ASP A 454 11.86 -23.28 53.02
N LEU A 455 10.98 -22.89 52.10
CA LEU A 455 9.68 -23.54 51.87
C LEU A 455 9.84 -25.01 51.47
N GLN A 456 10.74 -25.32 50.53
CA GLN A 456 11.00 -26.70 50.11
C GLN A 456 11.61 -27.56 51.23
N ASP A 457 12.58 -27.02 51.97
CA ASP A 457 13.19 -27.69 53.14
C ASP A 457 12.16 -27.86 54.29
N ALA A 458 11.18 -26.96 54.42
CA ALA A 458 10.08 -27.08 55.39
C ALA A 458 9.07 -28.14 54.96
N LEU A 459 8.70 -28.19 53.66
CA LEU A 459 7.85 -29.23 53.09
C LEU A 459 8.50 -30.62 53.21
N GLU A 460 9.81 -30.72 52.97
CA GLU A 460 10.57 -31.95 53.22
C GLU A 460 10.56 -32.35 54.70
N ARG A 461 10.67 -31.40 55.63
CA ARG A 461 10.58 -31.67 57.08
C ARG A 461 9.18 -32.15 57.48
N ALA A 462 8.12 -31.55 56.94
CA ALA A 462 6.73 -31.98 57.16
C ALA A 462 6.49 -33.41 56.61
N ASN A 463 6.96 -33.71 55.39
CA ASN A 463 6.87 -35.05 54.81
C ASN A 463 7.70 -36.09 55.59
N LYS A 464 8.86 -35.70 56.13
CA LYS A 464 9.68 -36.55 57.02
C LYS A 464 9.03 -36.79 58.39
N GLN A 465 8.13 -35.90 58.84
CA GLN A 465 7.31 -36.11 60.04
C GLN A 465 6.09 -37.00 59.76
N GLN A 466 5.37 -36.79 58.64
CA GLN A 466 4.24 -37.64 58.25
C GLN A 466 4.66 -39.09 57.95
N THR A 467 5.82 -39.30 57.31
CA THR A 467 6.35 -40.64 57.03
C THR A 467 6.79 -41.42 58.28
N HIS A 468 6.90 -40.77 59.45
CA HIS A 468 7.35 -41.41 60.69
C HIS A 468 6.23 -42.06 61.54
N ILE A 469 4.96 -41.96 61.09
CA ILE A 469 3.77 -42.45 61.82
C ILE A 469 3.31 -43.85 61.37
N LYS A 470 3.89 -44.45 60.33
CA LYS A 470 3.62 -45.84 59.92
C LYS A 470 4.88 -46.67 59.67
N THR A 471 4.73 -47.99 59.87
CA THR A 471 5.74 -49.06 59.73
C THR A 471 6.94 -49.00 60.68
N GLU A 472 6.85 -49.78 61.76
CA GLU A 472 7.99 -50.14 62.63
C GLU A 472 8.99 -51.11 61.96
N LYS A 473 10.08 -51.38 62.70
CA LYS A 473 10.85 -52.65 62.81
C LYS A 473 12.07 -52.90 61.91
N ARG A 474 13.23 -52.77 62.59
CA ARG A 474 14.49 -53.55 62.48
C ARG A 474 15.42 -53.29 61.27
N ALA A 475 16.75 -53.40 61.38
CA ALA A 475 17.65 -53.30 62.55
C ALA A 475 19.14 -53.22 62.10
N HIS A 476 19.94 -52.37 62.77
CA HIS A 476 21.41 -52.44 63.02
C HIS A 476 22.40 -52.84 61.89
N GLY A 477 23.44 -52.00 61.64
CA GLY A 477 24.51 -52.32 60.68
C GLY A 477 25.69 -51.34 60.51
N THR A 478 26.22 -50.74 61.58
CA THR A 478 27.53 -50.01 61.56
C THR A 478 28.71 -51.00 61.79
N PRO A 479 30.02 -50.70 61.56
CA PRO A 479 30.66 -49.38 61.36
C PRO A 479 31.89 -49.29 60.37
N ARG A 480 32.49 -48.08 60.21
CA ARG A 480 33.93 -47.78 59.90
C ARG A 480 34.54 -48.29 58.54
N ALA A 481 35.68 -47.79 58.01
CA ALA A 481 36.38 -46.48 58.11
C ALA A 481 37.54 -46.33 57.07
N ARG A 482 37.92 -45.06 56.78
CA ARG A 482 39.25 -44.51 56.36
C ARG A 482 39.97 -44.94 55.06
N GLY A 483 40.51 -43.92 54.38
CA GLY A 483 41.68 -43.96 53.47
C GLY A 483 41.39 -43.45 52.05
N GLY A 484 42.04 -42.42 51.49
CA GLY A 484 43.02 -41.45 52.05
C GLY A 484 43.51 -40.44 51.00
N ASP A 485 44.18 -39.36 51.44
CA ASP A 485 45.35 -38.66 50.83
C ASP A 485 45.37 -38.14 49.36
N VAL A 486 46.04 -37.02 48.97
CA VAL A 486 46.68 -35.88 49.68
C VAL A 486 47.01 -34.73 48.68
N PHE A 487 46.91 -33.45 49.10
CA PHE A 487 47.45 -32.19 48.47
C PHE A 487 47.12 -31.87 46.97
N GLY A 488 47.23 -30.63 46.47
CA GLY A 488 47.52 -29.32 47.09
C GLY A 488 47.77 -28.20 46.05
N MET A 489 47.74 -26.92 46.50
CA MET A 489 48.47 -25.69 46.05
C MET A 489 49.16 -25.70 44.64
N LEU A 490 49.14 -24.64 43.79
CA LEU A 490 49.19 -23.18 44.05
C LEU A 490 48.80 -22.33 42.81
N ASP A 491 48.67 -21.01 43.04
CA ASP A 491 48.49 -19.83 42.15
C ASP A 491 49.61 -19.56 41.08
N GLY A 492 49.35 -18.68 40.10
CA GLY A 492 50.39 -17.79 39.54
C GLY A 492 50.57 -17.59 38.00
N LEU A 493 50.41 -16.33 37.57
CA LEU A 493 51.28 -15.56 36.61
C LEU A 493 51.17 -15.67 35.05
N VAL A 494 51.61 -14.57 34.42
CA VAL A 494 51.79 -14.29 32.96
C VAL A 494 53.26 -13.81 32.75
N PRO A 495 53.94 -13.99 31.57
CA PRO A 495 54.06 -12.85 30.61
C PRO A 495 54.44 -13.16 29.12
N SER A 496 54.27 -12.13 28.26
CA SER A 496 55.09 -11.60 27.12
C SER A 496 55.98 -12.44 26.15
N THR A 497 56.17 -11.88 24.93
CA THR A 497 56.99 -12.37 23.78
C THR A 497 58.47 -11.91 23.82
N PRO A 498 59.40 -12.45 22.95
CA PRO A 498 59.83 -11.67 21.76
C PRO A 498 60.52 -12.39 20.54
N SER A 499 60.40 -11.77 19.35
CA SER A 499 61.40 -11.51 18.26
C SER A 499 62.34 -12.60 17.64
N SER A 500 62.24 -12.77 16.30
CA SER A 500 63.38 -12.89 15.34
C SER A 500 62.91 -12.67 13.86
N GLY A 501 63.74 -12.35 12.83
CA GLY A 501 65.06 -11.68 12.85
C GLY A 501 65.96 -11.83 11.58
N ARG A 502 65.99 -10.83 10.67
CA ARG A 502 66.96 -10.60 9.52
C ARG A 502 66.88 -11.59 8.33
N LEU A 503 67.18 -11.27 7.06
CA LEU A 503 67.67 -10.07 6.29
C LEU A 503 66.88 -10.04 4.93
N ASN A 504 67.17 -9.37 3.79
CA ASN A 504 68.32 -8.63 3.22
C ASN A 504 67.88 -7.58 2.13
N LYS A 505 68.84 -6.94 1.43
CA LYS A 505 68.73 -6.11 0.18
C LYS A 505 70.06 -6.28 -0.62
N PRO A 506 70.32 -5.74 -1.85
CA PRO A 506 69.85 -4.49 -2.53
C PRO A 506 69.30 -4.77 -3.97
N SER A 507 69.21 -3.90 -4.99
CA SER A 507 69.71 -2.53 -5.34
C SER A 507 68.72 -1.84 -6.31
N SER A 508 68.40 -0.52 -6.25
CA SER A 508 69.11 0.66 -6.81
C SER A 508 69.04 0.76 -8.37
N LEU A 509 68.69 1.85 -9.09
CA LEU A 509 68.61 3.31 -8.83
C LEU A 509 67.68 4.07 -9.83
N ARG A 510 66.93 5.10 -9.36
CA ARG A 510 66.70 6.47 -9.96
C ARG A 510 66.05 6.61 -11.38
N LYS A 511 65.44 7.76 -11.81
CA LYS A 511 65.30 9.15 -11.29
C LYS A 511 64.14 9.91 -12.01
N LYS A 512 63.46 10.86 -11.30
CA LYS A 512 62.90 12.20 -11.71
C LYS A 512 62.00 12.34 -12.98
N GLU A 513 60.80 12.94 -12.96
CA GLU A 513 60.34 14.32 -12.60
C GLU A 513 60.55 15.41 -13.69
N THR A 514 59.44 15.84 -14.33
CA THR A 514 58.90 17.23 -14.64
C THR A 514 59.86 18.38 -15.12
N PRO A 515 59.42 19.56 -15.68
CA PRO A 515 58.08 20.21 -15.64
C PRO A 515 57.58 21.11 -16.84
N THR A 516 56.32 21.60 -16.74
CA THR A 516 55.77 22.97 -17.10
C THR A 516 55.61 23.58 -18.53
N MET A 517 54.40 24.18 -18.73
CA MET A 517 54.07 25.56 -19.26
C MET A 517 53.72 25.89 -20.74
N SER A 518 52.39 26.03 -20.99
CA SER A 518 51.68 27.26 -21.47
C SER A 518 51.62 27.77 -22.95
N ARG A 519 50.39 28.13 -23.37
CA ARG A 519 49.93 29.45 -23.91
C ARG A 519 49.45 29.61 -25.40
N ILE A 520 48.11 29.80 -25.55
CA ILE A 520 47.34 30.66 -26.50
C ILE A 520 47.55 30.55 -28.03
N LYS A 521 46.44 30.32 -28.77
CA LYS A 521 45.98 31.21 -29.86
C LYS A 521 44.44 31.18 -30.01
N ALA A 522 43.85 32.26 -30.49
CA ALA A 522 42.42 32.42 -30.80
C ALA A 522 42.25 33.08 -32.18
N GLU A 523 41.09 32.88 -32.84
CA GLU A 523 40.66 33.64 -34.02
C GLU A 523 39.17 34.02 -33.94
N ILE A 524 38.70 34.89 -34.84
CA ILE A 524 37.54 35.78 -34.66
C ILE A 524 36.41 35.41 -35.64
N PRO A 525 35.12 35.46 -35.25
CA PRO A 525 34.00 35.13 -36.12
C PRO A 525 33.69 36.20 -37.17
N SER A 526 33.06 35.79 -38.27
CA SER A 526 32.51 36.67 -39.31
C SER A 526 30.98 36.73 -39.27
N SER A 527 30.43 37.92 -39.44
CA SER A 527 28.99 38.21 -39.41
C SER A 527 28.40 38.43 -40.81
N SER A 528 27.15 38.01 -41.05
CA SER A 528 26.05 38.88 -41.55
C SER A 528 24.72 38.11 -41.74
N PRO A 529 23.54 38.78 -41.88
CA PRO A 529 22.38 38.40 -41.07
C PRO A 529 21.05 38.13 -41.84
N ASP A 530 19.92 38.37 -41.16
CA ASP A 530 18.49 38.24 -41.52
C ASP A 530 17.86 36.85 -41.31
N TYR A 531 16.60 36.69 -40.83
CA TYR A 531 15.50 37.65 -40.60
C TYR A 531 14.79 37.44 -39.23
N LYS A 532 13.77 38.25 -38.88
CA LYS A 532 13.28 38.45 -37.48
C LYS A 532 12.02 37.63 -37.08
N GLY A 533 11.91 37.24 -35.79
CA GLY A 533 10.73 36.51 -35.26
C GLY A 533 10.52 36.45 -33.72
N SER A 534 10.34 37.59 -33.04
CA SER A 534 9.62 37.73 -31.73
C SER A 534 9.97 36.80 -30.51
N SER A 535 11.16 36.93 -29.93
CA SER A 535 11.59 36.26 -28.66
C SER A 535 11.77 37.20 -27.45
N LYS A 536 11.32 38.46 -27.55
CA LYS A 536 11.91 39.61 -26.84
C LYS A 536 11.79 39.71 -25.31
N MET A 537 11.05 38.85 -24.60
CA MET A 537 11.06 38.86 -23.12
C MET A 537 12.13 37.94 -22.52
N GLU A 538 12.43 36.82 -23.17
CA GLU A 538 13.29 35.77 -22.62
C GLU A 538 14.78 36.07 -22.86
N ASP A 539 15.09 36.62 -24.05
CA ASP A 539 16.40 37.20 -24.35
C ASP A 539 16.73 38.42 -23.48
N GLN A 540 15.74 39.18 -23.00
CA GLN A 540 15.98 40.39 -22.19
C GLN A 540 16.36 40.09 -20.74
N LEU A 541 15.90 38.98 -20.15
CA LEU A 541 16.47 38.50 -18.89
C LEU A 541 17.86 37.90 -19.12
N SER A 542 18.04 37.17 -20.22
CA SER A 542 19.27 36.42 -20.53
C SER A 542 20.47 37.29 -20.95
N SER A 543 20.27 38.57 -21.29
CA SER A 543 21.30 39.47 -21.83
C SER A 543 21.72 40.63 -20.90
N MET A 544 21.18 40.69 -19.68
CA MET A 544 21.42 41.81 -18.74
C MET A 544 22.23 41.46 -17.49
N GLN A 545 22.72 40.21 -17.36
CA GLN A 545 23.60 39.79 -16.27
C GLN A 545 24.83 39.07 -16.84
N SER A 546 26.01 39.65 -16.63
CA SER A 546 27.28 38.91 -16.72
C SER A 546 27.31 37.85 -15.62
N PRO A 547 27.71 36.60 -15.91
CA PRO A 547 27.64 35.51 -14.94
C PRO A 547 28.61 35.76 -13.78
N SER A 548 28.03 36.07 -12.63
CA SER A 548 28.67 36.06 -11.31
C SER A 548 28.58 34.64 -10.73
N SER A 549 29.60 34.16 -10.01
CA SER A 549 29.46 32.90 -9.24
C SER A 549 28.30 33.02 -8.25
N PHE A 550 27.76 31.89 -7.80
CA PHE A 550 26.74 31.88 -6.74
C PHE A 550 27.21 32.62 -5.48
N ASN A 551 28.51 32.55 -5.15
CA ASN A 551 29.08 33.26 -4.00
C ASN A 551 29.27 34.78 -4.21
N ASP A 552 29.29 35.26 -5.46
CA ASP A 552 29.43 36.68 -5.79
C ASP A 552 28.11 37.48 -5.65
N ARG A 553 27.02 36.81 -5.26
CA ARG A 553 25.67 37.41 -5.21
C ARG A 553 25.54 38.46 -4.09
N GLN A 554 25.14 39.68 -4.47
CA GLN A 554 24.93 40.79 -3.51
C GLN A 554 23.55 40.78 -2.83
N ASN A 555 22.65 39.90 -3.28
CA ASN A 555 21.21 39.94 -2.97
C ASN A 555 20.75 38.78 -2.07
N ALA A 556 21.66 38.10 -1.37
CA ALA A 556 21.34 36.93 -0.54
C ALA A 556 20.42 37.35 0.62
N GLY A 557 19.31 36.60 0.82
CA GLY A 557 18.34 36.90 1.87
C GLY A 557 17.34 38.03 1.57
N ASP A 558 17.42 38.69 0.41
CA ASP A 558 16.41 39.66 -0.06
C ASP A 558 15.01 39.04 -0.03
N THR A 559 14.01 39.79 0.46
CA THR A 559 12.60 39.36 0.41
C THR A 559 11.92 39.95 -0.83
N ILE A 560 11.20 39.11 -1.57
CA ILE A 560 10.56 39.43 -2.86
C ILE A 560 9.07 39.70 -2.71
N GLU A 561 8.37 38.81 -1.99
CA GLU A 561 6.92 38.89 -1.74
C GLU A 561 6.67 38.51 -0.29
N VAL A 562 5.87 39.29 0.44
CA VAL A 562 5.36 38.96 1.77
C VAL A 562 3.84 38.88 1.72
N LEU A 563 3.30 37.73 2.11
CA LEU A 563 1.88 37.55 2.38
C LEU A 563 1.64 37.68 3.89
N ASN A 564 0.55 38.38 4.25
CA ASN A 564 0.17 38.67 5.64
C ASN A 564 1.25 39.40 6.44
N ASP A 565 1.82 40.47 5.87
CA ASP A 565 2.83 41.32 6.51
C ASP A 565 2.32 42.06 7.77
N HIS A 566 1.01 42.04 8.02
CA HIS A 566 0.37 42.52 9.25
C HIS A 566 0.61 41.60 10.46
N LEU A 567 1.00 40.34 10.22
CA LEU A 567 1.49 39.43 11.25
C LEU A 567 2.99 39.72 11.47
N ASN A 568 3.45 39.72 12.71
CA ASN A 568 4.86 39.97 13.01
C ASN A 568 5.80 38.97 12.31
N ALA A 569 6.98 39.42 11.91
CA ALA A 569 8.04 38.50 11.50
C ALA A 569 8.50 37.68 12.73
N PRO A 570 8.85 36.39 12.57
CA PRO A 570 9.35 35.59 13.69
C PRO A 570 10.74 36.08 14.12
N GLU A 571 10.93 36.24 15.42
CA GLU A 571 12.27 36.24 16.02
C GLU A 571 12.80 34.80 16.04
N ALA A 572 14.11 34.63 15.82
CA ALA A 572 14.74 33.31 15.94
C ALA A 572 14.87 32.94 17.43
N PRO A 573 14.56 31.69 17.84
CA PRO A 573 14.70 31.30 19.23
C PRO A 573 16.17 31.27 19.64
N ILE A 574 16.44 31.49 20.93
CA ILE A 574 17.81 31.60 21.48
C ILE A 574 18.58 30.27 21.35
N CYS A 575 17.87 29.15 21.28
CA CYS A 575 18.37 27.79 21.14
C CYS A 575 17.34 26.92 20.40
N PRO A 576 17.71 25.74 19.86
CA PRO A 576 16.74 24.80 19.30
C PRO A 576 15.91 24.15 20.42
N TYR A 577 14.62 23.92 20.16
CA TYR A 577 13.71 23.25 21.09
C TYR A 577 14.17 21.84 21.45
N SER A 578 13.96 21.45 22.71
CA SER A 578 14.24 20.12 23.24
C SER A 578 13.43 19.00 22.59
N GLU A 579 12.15 19.26 22.26
CA GLU A 579 11.28 18.29 21.61
C GLU A 579 10.83 18.72 20.19
N PRO A 580 10.70 17.79 19.23
CA PRO A 580 10.19 18.09 17.89
C PRO A 580 8.72 18.54 17.93
N ARG A 581 8.46 19.84 17.74
CA ARG A 581 7.13 20.49 17.81
C ARG A 581 6.10 20.03 16.76
N ILE A 582 6.52 19.21 15.80
CA ILE A 582 5.71 18.74 14.67
C ILE A 582 5.22 17.29 14.89
N LYS A 583 3.97 17.03 14.52
CA LYS A 583 3.39 15.70 14.30
C LYS A 583 3.03 15.58 12.82
N LEU A 584 3.69 14.67 12.10
CA LEU A 584 3.36 14.34 10.71
C LEU A 584 2.34 13.22 10.65
N THR A 585 1.28 13.38 9.84
CA THR A 585 0.30 12.32 9.56
C THR A 585 0.03 12.26 8.05
N ALA A 586 0.17 11.08 7.45
CA ALA A 586 -0.12 10.89 6.03
C ALA A 586 -1.64 10.80 5.80
N ALA A 587 -2.17 11.54 4.81
CA ALA A 587 -3.57 11.43 4.38
C ALA A 587 -3.72 10.61 3.09
N SER A 588 -2.73 10.66 2.19
CA SER A 588 -2.68 9.85 0.96
C SER A 588 -2.07 8.46 1.17
N ASP A 589 -2.63 7.44 0.51
CA ASP A 589 -2.20 6.04 0.62
C ASP A 589 -0.92 5.75 -0.18
N GLN A 590 0.22 5.97 0.48
CA GLN A 590 1.55 5.76 -0.08
C GLN A 590 1.76 4.35 -0.66
N LYS A 591 1.08 3.31 -0.15
CA LYS A 591 1.28 1.92 -0.62
C LYS A 591 0.76 1.68 -2.04
N LYS A 592 -0.20 2.51 -2.50
CA LYS A 592 -0.71 2.42 -3.89
C LYS A 592 0.26 3.02 -4.92
N LEU A 593 1.16 3.90 -4.49
CA LEU A 593 2.11 4.58 -5.37
C LEU A 593 3.31 3.70 -5.76
N ALA A 594 3.54 2.59 -5.05
CA ALA A 594 4.54 1.55 -5.36
C ALA A 594 4.18 0.64 -6.57
N TYR A 595 3.64 1.23 -7.65
CA TYR A 595 3.32 0.52 -8.89
C TYR A 595 4.55 0.38 -9.82
N LYS A 596 4.37 -0.17 -11.03
CA LYS A 596 5.48 -0.40 -11.99
C LYS A 596 5.24 0.36 -13.30
N PRO A 597 5.99 1.44 -13.59
CA PRO A 597 5.62 2.42 -14.62
C PRO A 597 6.01 2.06 -16.07
N LEU A 598 6.43 0.81 -16.33
CA LEU A 598 7.01 0.39 -17.60
C LEU A 598 5.99 -0.21 -18.60
N ALA A 599 4.68 -0.19 -18.30
CA ALA A 599 3.66 -0.80 -19.17
C ALA A 599 2.24 -0.24 -18.96
N MET A 600 1.93 0.91 -19.55
CA MET A 600 0.58 1.48 -19.61
C MET A 600 -0.28 0.75 -20.66
N LYS A 601 -1.51 0.34 -20.32
CA LYS A 601 -2.48 -0.24 -21.27
C LYS A 601 -3.51 0.81 -21.68
N LEU A 602 -3.72 0.99 -22.99
CA LEU A 602 -4.66 1.99 -23.51
C LEU A 602 -6.12 1.77 -23.05
N SER A 603 -6.53 0.54 -22.75
CA SER A 603 -7.85 0.27 -22.15
C SER A 603 -7.98 0.85 -20.75
N GLU A 604 -7.02 0.54 -19.87
CA GLU A 604 -7.00 0.98 -18.47
C GLU A 604 -6.83 2.51 -18.38
N ALA A 605 -5.94 3.07 -19.19
CA ALA A 605 -5.80 4.52 -19.38
C ALA A 605 -7.11 5.18 -19.84
N SER A 606 -7.84 4.56 -20.78
CA SER A 606 -9.15 5.07 -21.25
C SER A 606 -10.27 4.89 -20.22
N GLU A 607 -10.11 4.00 -19.25
CA GLU A 607 -11.07 3.78 -18.16
C GLU A 607 -10.90 4.85 -17.09
N ILE A 608 -9.69 5.11 -16.61
CA ILE A 608 -9.40 6.22 -15.65
C ILE A 608 -9.84 7.59 -16.21
N LEU A 609 -9.62 7.84 -17.51
CA LEU A 609 -10.05 9.07 -18.18
C LEU A 609 -11.57 9.19 -18.40
N ASP A 610 -12.33 8.10 -18.28
CA ASP A 610 -13.77 8.05 -18.49
C ASP A 610 -14.52 8.09 -17.15
N ASP A 611 -14.07 7.28 -16.19
CA ASP A 611 -14.56 7.26 -14.80
C ASP A 611 -14.52 8.67 -14.18
N ARG A 612 -13.46 9.43 -14.42
CA ARG A 612 -13.29 10.81 -13.94
C ARG A 612 -14.33 11.80 -14.51
N ILE A 613 -14.89 11.55 -15.70
CA ILE A 613 -16.00 12.36 -16.24
C ILE A 613 -17.30 11.99 -15.51
N ASP A 614 -17.57 10.70 -15.36
CA ASP A 614 -18.77 10.17 -14.69
C ASP A 614 -18.81 10.53 -13.19
N GLU A 615 -17.67 10.61 -12.51
CA GLU A 615 -17.57 11.06 -11.11
C GLU A 615 -17.84 12.56 -10.96
N PHE A 616 -17.29 13.40 -11.84
CA PHE A 616 -17.62 14.84 -11.88
C PHE A 616 -19.09 15.08 -12.23
N MET A 617 -19.71 14.22 -13.05
CA MET A 617 -21.15 14.27 -13.31
C MET A 617 -21.96 14.05 -12.03
N GLY A 618 -21.61 13.04 -11.21
CA GLY A 618 -22.25 12.82 -9.91
C GLY A 618 -22.08 14.00 -8.94
N ILE A 619 -20.88 14.56 -8.87
CA ILE A 619 -20.56 15.75 -8.04
C ILE A 619 -21.41 16.98 -8.45
N VAL A 620 -21.54 17.22 -9.75
CA VAL A 620 -22.35 18.33 -10.30
C VAL A 620 -23.85 18.08 -10.09
N GLN A 621 -24.31 16.83 -10.24
CA GLN A 621 -25.70 16.45 -9.98
C GLN A 621 -26.10 16.73 -8.52
N GLU A 622 -25.30 16.28 -7.56
CA GLU A 622 -25.59 16.41 -6.13
C GLU A 622 -25.64 17.88 -5.68
N TYR A 623 -24.66 18.68 -6.10
CA TYR A 623 -24.55 20.10 -5.71
C TYR A 623 -25.68 20.97 -6.26
N HIS A 624 -25.98 20.84 -7.55
CA HIS A 624 -27.08 21.59 -8.19
C HIS A 624 -28.46 20.95 -7.98
N LYS A 625 -28.53 19.77 -7.37
CA LYS A 625 -29.75 18.98 -7.10
C LYS A 625 -30.55 18.66 -8.36
N LEU A 626 -29.84 18.36 -9.43
CA LEU A 626 -30.38 18.07 -10.76
C LEU A 626 -30.92 16.64 -10.85
N ASP A 627 -31.97 16.44 -11.65
CA ASP A 627 -32.40 15.07 -11.98
C ASP A 627 -31.52 14.47 -13.08
N LEU A 628 -31.39 13.14 -13.07
CA LEU A 628 -30.66 12.39 -14.12
C LEU A 628 -31.26 12.60 -15.51
N SER A 629 -32.54 12.98 -15.62
CA SER A 629 -33.18 13.27 -16.92
C SER A 629 -32.76 14.61 -17.55
N GLU A 630 -32.13 15.53 -16.81
CA GLU A 630 -31.56 16.76 -17.36
C GLU A 630 -30.20 16.53 -18.05
N PHE A 631 -29.51 15.43 -17.72
CA PHE A 631 -28.22 15.09 -18.30
C PHE A 631 -28.39 14.39 -19.66
N GLY A 632 -27.67 14.86 -20.68
CA GLY A 632 -27.86 14.40 -22.06
C GLY A 632 -26.60 14.40 -22.92
N ASN A 633 -26.68 13.70 -24.06
CA ASN A 633 -25.60 13.61 -25.02
C ASN A 633 -25.53 14.90 -25.87
N ALA A 634 -24.59 15.80 -25.58
CA ALA A 634 -24.35 17.01 -26.35
C ALA A 634 -23.98 16.78 -27.83
N ALA A 635 -23.48 15.59 -28.20
CA ALA A 635 -23.21 15.22 -29.59
C ALA A 635 -24.45 14.70 -30.34
N SER A 636 -25.56 14.44 -29.64
CA SER A 636 -26.84 14.08 -30.26
C SER A 636 -27.66 15.32 -30.65
N GLN A 637 -28.34 15.27 -31.79
CA GLN A 637 -29.21 16.37 -32.22
C GLN A 637 -30.45 16.45 -31.31
N SER A 638 -30.66 17.61 -30.68
CA SER A 638 -31.82 17.89 -29.83
C SER A 638 -32.36 19.30 -30.05
N THR A 639 -33.67 19.47 -29.83
CA THR A 639 -34.33 20.78 -29.74
C THR A 639 -34.52 21.27 -28.30
N THR A 640 -34.24 20.43 -27.30
CA THR A 640 -34.26 20.80 -25.89
C THR A 640 -32.85 21.08 -25.36
N ALA A 641 -32.76 21.98 -24.38
CA ALA A 641 -31.52 22.16 -23.62
C ALA A 641 -31.23 20.93 -22.75
N VAL A 642 -29.97 20.51 -22.75
CA VAL A 642 -29.45 19.42 -21.93
C VAL A 642 -28.23 19.88 -21.16
N ILE A 643 -27.95 19.21 -20.05
CA ILE A 643 -26.72 19.38 -19.28
C ILE A 643 -25.75 18.29 -19.72
N ALA A 644 -24.55 18.68 -20.11
CA ALA A 644 -23.51 17.77 -20.56
C ALA A 644 -22.25 17.98 -19.72
N VAL A 645 -21.73 16.87 -19.18
CA VAL A 645 -20.46 16.84 -18.46
C VAL A 645 -19.44 16.11 -19.31
N GLY A 646 -18.25 16.69 -19.44
CA GLY A 646 -17.21 16.17 -20.32
C GLY A 646 -15.87 16.87 -20.12
N ARG A 647 -14.85 16.34 -20.78
CA ARG A 647 -13.50 16.88 -20.81
C ARG A 647 -13.33 17.88 -21.94
N VAL A 648 -12.75 19.04 -21.66
CA VAL A 648 -12.28 19.98 -22.68
C VAL A 648 -11.10 19.37 -23.44
N ALA A 649 -11.18 19.40 -24.77
CA ALA A 649 -10.09 18.99 -25.67
C ALA A 649 -9.99 19.91 -26.89
N SER A 650 -8.99 19.65 -27.74
CA SER A 650 -8.83 20.28 -29.06
C SER A 650 -9.20 19.31 -30.18
N ASP A 651 -9.79 19.81 -31.27
CA ASP A 651 -9.90 19.07 -32.54
C ASP A 651 -8.69 19.29 -33.48
N ALA A 652 -8.04 20.45 -33.39
CA ALA A 652 -6.81 20.75 -34.10
C ALA A 652 -5.70 19.78 -33.66
N PRO A 653 -4.98 19.11 -34.59
CA PRO A 653 -3.95 18.13 -34.27
C PRO A 653 -2.69 18.76 -33.68
N GLU A 654 -2.44 20.03 -34.00
CA GLU A 654 -1.29 20.81 -33.55
C GLU A 654 -1.75 22.25 -33.23
N GLY A 655 -1.06 22.91 -32.29
CA GLY A 655 -1.31 24.30 -31.92
C GLY A 655 -1.53 24.53 -30.41
N LYS A 656 -2.10 25.69 -30.08
CA LYS A 656 -2.64 26.02 -28.74
C LYS A 656 -4.17 26.00 -28.80
N LEU A 657 -4.81 25.56 -27.71
CA LEU A 657 -6.25 25.61 -27.55
C LEU A 657 -6.81 27.01 -27.81
N ASN A 658 -7.78 27.11 -28.71
CA ASN A 658 -8.40 28.37 -29.11
C ASN A 658 -9.92 28.22 -29.26
N ALA A 659 -10.64 29.33 -29.30
CA ALA A 659 -12.11 29.32 -29.28
C ALA A 659 -12.79 28.77 -30.55
N ALA A 660 -12.03 28.43 -31.60
CA ALA A 660 -12.53 27.73 -32.79
C ALA A 660 -12.23 26.23 -32.79
N SER A 661 -11.18 25.80 -32.07
CA SER A 661 -10.78 24.37 -31.95
C SER A 661 -11.31 23.68 -30.70
N LEU A 662 -12.23 24.33 -29.97
CA LEU A 662 -12.71 23.90 -28.66
C LEU A 662 -13.77 22.80 -28.79
N VAL A 663 -13.48 21.61 -28.29
CA VAL A 663 -14.42 20.47 -28.26
C VAL A 663 -14.65 19.94 -26.85
N LEU A 664 -15.84 19.38 -26.62
CA LEU A 664 -16.19 18.62 -25.42
C LEU A 664 -16.14 17.12 -25.74
N GLU A 665 -15.35 16.36 -25.00
CA GLU A 665 -15.30 14.91 -25.01
C GLU A 665 -16.21 14.34 -23.91
N LEU A 666 -17.24 13.60 -24.29
CA LEU A 666 -18.24 13.04 -23.38
C LEU A 666 -17.83 11.64 -22.89
N SER A 667 -18.34 11.20 -21.73
CA SER A 667 -18.08 9.84 -21.25
C SER A 667 -18.66 8.77 -22.19
N ARG A 668 -18.10 7.56 -22.17
CA ARG A 668 -18.57 6.40 -22.94
C ARG A 668 -19.98 5.99 -22.51
N ARG A 669 -20.37 6.27 -21.26
CA ARG A 669 -21.72 6.02 -20.74
C ARG A 669 -22.76 7.00 -21.26
N MET A 670 -22.47 8.30 -21.27
CA MET A 670 -23.45 9.34 -21.62
C MET A 670 -23.42 9.74 -23.09
N GLY A 671 -22.23 9.85 -23.70
CA GLY A 671 -22.04 10.29 -25.08
C GLY A 671 -21.28 9.29 -25.96
N GLY A 672 -21.05 8.07 -25.50
CA GLY A 672 -20.35 7.04 -26.30
C GLY A 672 -18.89 7.36 -26.61
N GLY A 673 -18.26 8.28 -25.87
CA GLY A 673 -16.89 8.75 -26.16
C GLY A 673 -16.83 9.75 -27.33
N GLN A 674 -17.96 10.31 -27.76
CA GLN A 674 -18.00 11.27 -28.85
C GLN A 674 -17.46 12.65 -28.42
N ARG A 675 -16.88 13.37 -29.39
CA ARG A 675 -16.47 14.76 -29.27
C ARG A 675 -17.43 15.66 -30.06
N VAL A 676 -17.80 16.82 -29.51
CA VAL A 676 -18.65 17.82 -30.15
C VAL A 676 -18.03 19.22 -30.03
N SER A 677 -18.16 20.05 -31.07
CA SER A 677 -17.65 21.42 -31.07
C SER A 677 -18.49 22.35 -30.18
N LEU A 678 -17.83 23.21 -29.41
CA LEU A 678 -18.47 24.11 -28.43
C LEU A 678 -18.60 25.54 -28.95
N ASN A 679 -19.84 25.99 -29.19
CA ASN A 679 -20.10 27.38 -29.56
C ASN A 679 -20.30 28.25 -28.31
N MET A 680 -19.23 28.94 -27.92
CA MET A 680 -19.20 29.80 -26.72
C MET A 680 -19.79 31.21 -26.93
N ARG A 681 -20.36 31.52 -28.11
CA ARG A 681 -20.82 32.89 -28.44
C ARG A 681 -21.95 33.40 -27.55
N SER A 682 -22.84 32.51 -27.09
CA SER A 682 -23.97 32.87 -26.23
C SER A 682 -23.57 33.09 -24.77
N VAL A 683 -22.41 32.59 -24.33
CA VAL A 683 -21.96 32.69 -22.94
C VAL A 683 -21.60 34.15 -22.63
N LYS A 684 -22.40 34.79 -21.77
CA LYS A 684 -22.21 36.19 -21.35
C LYS A 684 -21.20 36.35 -20.22
N LYS A 685 -21.13 35.37 -19.32
CA LYS A 685 -20.11 35.24 -18.26
C LYS A 685 -18.72 35.06 -18.90
N GLY A 686 -17.67 35.33 -18.14
CA GLY A 686 -16.31 34.97 -18.52
C GLY A 686 -16.09 33.46 -18.54
N PHE A 687 -15.10 32.98 -19.30
CA PHE A 687 -14.62 31.60 -19.17
C PHE A 687 -13.09 31.51 -19.27
N SER A 688 -12.54 30.49 -18.63
CA SER A 688 -11.13 30.10 -18.61
C SER A 688 -11.10 28.58 -18.75
N PHE A 689 -10.59 28.06 -19.86
CA PHE A 689 -10.55 26.64 -20.15
C PHE A 689 -9.15 26.15 -20.54
N PHE A 690 -8.83 24.89 -20.24
CA PHE A 690 -7.58 24.24 -20.67
C PHE A 690 -7.81 22.76 -21.04
N PRO A 691 -6.93 22.13 -21.84
CA PRO A 691 -7.09 20.72 -22.23
C PRO A 691 -7.08 19.78 -21.02
N GLY A 692 -8.03 18.87 -20.93
CA GLY A 692 -8.14 17.91 -19.82
C GLY A 692 -9.12 18.31 -18.72
N GLN A 693 -9.45 19.60 -18.61
CA GLN A 693 -10.41 20.12 -17.63
C GLN A 693 -11.78 19.48 -17.80
N ILE A 694 -12.35 18.96 -16.71
CA ILE A 694 -13.73 18.47 -16.69
C ILE A 694 -14.66 19.64 -16.41
N VAL A 695 -15.66 19.83 -17.26
CA VAL A 695 -16.61 20.96 -17.23
C VAL A 695 -18.04 20.45 -17.36
N ALA A 696 -18.98 21.20 -16.78
CA ALA A 696 -20.42 20.98 -16.92
C ALA A 696 -21.05 22.15 -17.68
N LEU A 697 -21.69 21.85 -18.81
CA LEU A 697 -22.22 22.85 -19.75
C LEU A 697 -23.70 22.61 -20.00
N LYS A 698 -24.50 23.68 -19.94
CA LYS A 698 -25.92 23.66 -20.31
C LYS A 698 -26.09 24.31 -21.68
N GLY A 699 -26.81 23.66 -22.59
CA GLY A 699 -26.91 24.11 -23.97
C GLY A 699 -27.72 23.20 -24.90
N ILE A 700 -27.76 23.56 -26.18
CA ILE A 700 -28.59 22.90 -27.22
C ILE A 700 -27.72 22.57 -28.44
N ASN A 701 -27.86 21.36 -28.99
CA ASN A 701 -27.28 20.99 -30.29
C ASN A 701 -28.40 20.75 -31.32
N THR A 702 -28.88 21.82 -31.97
CA THR A 702 -29.91 21.71 -33.02
C THR A 702 -29.37 21.18 -34.35
N SER A 703 -28.06 21.10 -34.52
CA SER A 703 -27.39 20.82 -35.81
C SER A 703 -26.88 19.38 -35.95
N GLY A 704 -26.70 18.67 -34.84
CA GLY A 704 -25.91 17.43 -34.74
C GLY A 704 -24.40 17.66 -34.59
N ASN A 705 -23.86 18.80 -35.02
CA ASN A 705 -22.41 19.01 -35.18
C ASN A 705 -21.79 19.99 -34.15
N GLU A 706 -22.57 20.95 -33.66
CA GLU A 706 -22.13 22.06 -32.81
C GLU A 706 -23.10 22.22 -31.63
N PHE A 707 -22.57 22.20 -30.40
CA PHE A 707 -23.33 22.41 -29.16
C PHE A 707 -23.23 23.88 -28.75
N LEU A 708 -24.37 24.57 -28.77
CA LEU A 708 -24.47 25.98 -28.37
C LEU A 708 -24.54 26.07 -26.85
N VAL A 709 -23.47 26.56 -26.22
CA VAL A 709 -23.38 26.70 -24.76
C VAL A 709 -24.14 27.95 -24.32
N GLU A 710 -25.18 27.75 -23.51
CA GLU A 710 -25.95 28.83 -22.90
C GLU A 710 -25.32 29.24 -21.56
N GLU A 711 -24.93 28.25 -20.75
CA GLU A 711 -24.33 28.46 -19.43
C GLU A 711 -23.24 27.42 -19.11
N VAL A 712 -22.19 27.88 -18.43
CA VAL A 712 -21.20 27.02 -17.76
C VAL A 712 -21.67 26.85 -16.31
N LEU A 713 -21.88 25.62 -15.87
CA LEU A 713 -22.26 25.30 -14.50
C LEU A 713 -21.03 25.22 -13.61
N GLU A 714 -21.15 25.73 -12.39
CA GLU A 714 -20.09 25.73 -11.39
C GLU A 714 -19.83 24.30 -10.88
N VAL A 715 -18.56 23.89 -10.79
CA VAL A 715 -18.17 22.63 -10.16
C VAL A 715 -17.81 22.91 -8.70
N PRO A 716 -18.43 22.25 -7.70
CA PRO A 716 -18.18 22.53 -6.30
C PRO A 716 -16.77 22.13 -5.89
N LEU A 717 -16.14 22.97 -5.07
CA LEU A 717 -14.87 22.68 -4.42
C LEU A 717 -15.03 21.57 -3.35
N LEU A 718 -13.92 20.96 -2.93
CA LEU A 718 -13.90 20.11 -1.74
C LEU A 718 -14.19 20.93 -0.46
N PRO A 719 -14.65 20.33 0.64
CA PRO A 719 -14.78 21.02 1.93
C PRO A 719 -13.41 21.54 2.43
N ASN A 720 -13.41 22.61 3.22
CA ASN A 720 -12.19 23.08 3.90
C ASN A 720 -11.72 22.04 4.93
N ALA A 721 -10.42 22.01 5.22
CA ALA A 721 -9.91 21.27 6.35
C ALA A 721 -10.41 21.84 7.69
N ALA A 722 -10.75 20.94 8.63
CA ALA A 722 -11.28 21.25 9.93
C ALA A 722 -10.98 20.13 10.94
N SER A 723 -10.86 20.50 12.22
CA SER A 723 -10.54 19.60 13.34
C SER A 723 -11.43 19.90 14.55
N THR A 724 -11.52 18.97 15.49
CA THR A 724 -12.19 19.21 16.78
C THR A 724 -11.35 20.16 17.65
N PRO A 725 -11.96 21.02 18.48
CA PRO A 725 -11.20 21.92 19.37
C PRO A 725 -10.24 21.20 20.32
N ALA A 726 -10.58 19.99 20.79
CA ALA A 726 -9.66 19.14 21.55
C ALA A 726 -8.40 18.75 20.76
N THR A 727 -8.53 18.52 19.46
CA THR A 727 -7.40 18.24 18.55
C THR A 727 -6.55 19.49 18.32
N LEU A 728 -7.18 20.65 18.12
CA LEU A 728 -6.49 21.93 17.99
C LEU A 728 -5.76 22.34 19.27
N ALA A 729 -6.35 22.09 20.44
CA ALA A 729 -5.70 22.28 21.74
C ALA A 729 -4.45 21.41 21.89
N ALA A 730 -4.53 20.10 21.54
CA ALA A 730 -3.38 19.20 21.58
C ALA A 730 -2.26 19.59 20.59
N HIS A 731 -2.61 20.20 19.45
CA HIS A 731 -1.62 20.76 18.52
C HIS A 731 -1.01 22.07 19.03
N ARG A 732 -1.81 22.97 19.62
CA ARG A 732 -1.36 24.22 20.26
C ARG A 732 -0.41 23.94 21.43
N GLU A 733 -0.70 22.93 22.25
CA GLU A 733 0.18 22.47 23.32
C GLU A 733 1.55 22.03 22.77
N LYS A 734 1.55 21.24 21.69
CA LYS A 734 2.79 20.76 21.07
C LYS A 734 3.68 21.88 20.49
N LEU A 735 3.12 23.06 20.20
CA LEU A 735 3.90 24.22 19.77
C LEU A 735 4.76 24.84 20.89
N ARG A 736 4.59 24.47 22.16
CA ARG A 736 5.47 24.94 23.25
C ARG A 736 6.88 24.32 23.20
N GLY A 737 6.99 23.03 22.91
CA GLY A 737 8.27 22.34 22.64
C GLY A 737 9.21 22.10 23.84
N ASP A 738 8.86 22.60 25.02
CA ASP A 738 9.61 22.51 26.27
C ASP A 738 8.64 22.21 27.44
N PRO A 739 8.83 21.12 28.22
CA PRO A 739 8.00 20.80 29.38
C PRO A 739 8.08 21.81 30.54
N ASP A 740 9.20 22.53 30.69
CA ASP A 740 9.45 23.43 31.83
C ASP A 740 9.02 24.89 31.55
N ALA A 741 8.41 25.15 30.39
CA ALA A 741 7.90 26.47 29.97
C ALA A 741 6.63 26.90 30.74
N MET A 742 6.75 27.13 32.05
CA MET A 742 5.65 27.40 32.99
C MET A 742 5.00 28.79 32.91
N ASP A 743 5.35 29.66 31.95
CA ASP A 743 4.60 30.91 31.69
C ASP A 743 3.30 30.60 30.91
N THR A 744 2.32 30.05 31.62
CA THR A 744 1.05 29.51 31.10
C THR A 744 0.23 30.48 30.25
N ASP A 745 0.39 31.78 30.52
CA ASP A 745 -0.46 32.86 30.03
C ASP A 745 0.02 33.44 28.68
N SER A 746 1.10 32.90 28.11
CA SER A 746 1.68 33.31 26.83
C SER A 746 1.19 32.45 25.64
N ASP A 747 1.08 33.07 24.46
CA ASP A 747 0.84 32.35 23.20
C ASP A 747 2.08 31.53 22.80
N PRO A 748 1.93 30.24 22.41
CA PRO A 748 3.05 29.44 21.93
C PRO A 748 3.76 30.07 20.72
N ALA A 749 5.09 30.02 20.70
CA ALA A 749 5.89 30.56 19.61
C ALA A 749 5.49 29.93 18.26
N PRO A 750 5.42 30.72 17.17
CA PRO A 750 4.93 30.24 15.88
C PRO A 750 5.83 29.14 15.30
N LEU A 751 5.25 28.30 14.42
CA LEU A 751 5.95 27.23 13.71
C LEU A 751 6.64 27.78 12.46
N ASN A 752 7.94 27.59 12.33
CA ASN A 752 8.73 28.06 11.18
C ASN A 752 9.04 26.89 10.22
N VAL A 753 8.53 26.98 9.00
CA VAL A 753 8.71 25.98 7.93
C VAL A 753 9.39 26.63 6.72
N ILE A 754 10.42 25.98 6.19
CA ILE A 754 11.13 26.41 4.98
C ILE A 754 10.79 25.47 3.82
N TYR A 755 10.41 26.04 2.69
CA TYR A 755 10.06 25.36 1.44
C TYR A 755 11.05 25.73 0.34
N ALA A 756 11.65 24.73 -0.30
CA ALA A 756 12.53 24.92 -1.45
C ALA A 756 12.37 23.80 -2.49
N SER A 757 12.85 24.07 -3.70
CA SER A 757 12.66 23.20 -4.86
C SER A 757 13.91 23.15 -5.72
N GLY A 758 14.28 21.94 -6.16
CA GLY A 758 15.47 21.72 -6.98
C GLY A 758 15.30 22.22 -8.42
N PRO A 759 16.39 22.56 -9.14
CA PRO A 759 17.77 22.15 -8.85
C PRO A 759 18.43 22.82 -7.64
N TYR A 760 19.35 22.10 -7.01
CA TYR A 760 20.05 22.49 -5.77
C TYR A 760 21.51 22.90 -5.98
N THR A 761 22.00 22.86 -7.22
CA THR A 761 23.34 23.28 -7.66
C THR A 761 23.24 24.07 -8.97
N ALA A 762 24.30 24.74 -9.40
CA ALA A 762 24.35 25.50 -10.65
C ALA A 762 24.86 24.63 -11.83
N ASP A 763 24.48 24.96 -13.06
CA ASP A 763 24.83 24.26 -14.33
C ASP A 763 26.36 24.14 -14.54
N ASP A 764 27.19 24.90 -13.82
CA ASP A 764 28.65 24.94 -13.94
C ASP A 764 29.42 24.11 -12.89
N ASN A 765 28.77 23.64 -11.81
CA ASN A 765 29.43 22.83 -10.77
C ASN A 765 28.49 21.83 -10.08
N LEU A 766 29.06 20.96 -9.24
CA LEU A 766 28.33 20.01 -8.38
C LEU A 766 28.66 20.21 -6.89
N ASP A 767 28.94 21.45 -6.49
CA ASP A 767 29.32 21.82 -5.12
C ASP A 767 28.11 22.09 -4.20
N PHE A 768 26.89 22.12 -4.77
CA PHE A 768 25.62 22.29 -4.04
C PHE A 768 25.58 23.53 -3.12
N GLU A 769 26.27 24.60 -3.52
CA GLU A 769 26.38 25.86 -2.79
C GLU A 769 25.00 26.46 -2.38
N PRO A 770 23.94 26.43 -3.25
CA PRO A 770 22.59 26.85 -2.86
C PRO A 770 21.96 25.98 -1.76
N LEU A 771 22.19 24.66 -1.78
CA LEU A 771 21.71 23.75 -0.73
C LEU A 771 22.43 24.00 0.59
N HIS A 772 23.74 24.24 0.56
CA HIS A 772 24.51 24.60 1.74
C HIS A 772 24.01 25.90 2.35
N ALA A 773 23.88 26.97 1.56
CA ALA A 773 23.31 28.23 2.02
C ALA A 773 21.89 28.06 2.62
N LEU A 774 21.05 27.21 2.03
CA LEU A 774 19.69 26.93 2.53
C LEU A 774 19.71 26.17 3.86
N CYS A 775 20.61 25.19 4.00
CA CYS A 775 20.79 24.43 5.23
C CYS A 775 21.36 25.30 6.35
N ASP A 776 22.32 26.16 6.04
CA ASP A 776 22.92 27.06 7.00
C ASP A 776 21.87 28.12 7.45
N GLN A 777 21.07 28.69 6.55
CA GLN A 777 19.91 29.54 6.90
C GLN A 777 18.82 28.83 7.72
N ALA A 778 18.57 27.54 7.49
CA ALA A 778 17.64 26.74 8.28
C ALA A 778 18.17 26.44 9.70
N ALA A 779 19.50 26.41 9.88
CA ALA A 779 20.14 26.34 11.19
C ALA A 779 20.12 27.70 11.91
N ASP A 780 20.52 28.78 11.23
CA ASP A 780 20.54 30.15 11.77
C ASP A 780 19.17 30.62 12.28
N THR A 781 18.09 30.14 11.66
CA THR A 781 16.69 30.47 12.04
C THR A 781 16.00 29.41 12.90
N TYR A 782 16.72 28.33 13.26
CA TYR A 782 16.19 27.16 13.97
C TYR A 782 14.83 26.67 13.44
N ALA A 783 14.73 26.48 12.12
CA ALA A 783 13.49 26.06 11.48
C ALA A 783 12.99 24.70 12.01
N ASP A 784 11.68 24.58 12.25
CA ASP A 784 11.05 23.35 12.75
C ASP A 784 10.95 22.29 11.65
N ALA A 785 10.75 22.72 10.40
CA ALA A 785 10.75 21.85 9.24
C ALA A 785 11.43 22.46 8.02
N LEU A 786 12.11 21.60 7.27
CA LEU A 786 12.65 21.87 5.94
C LEU A 786 12.01 20.91 4.95
N VAL A 787 11.32 21.44 3.96
CA VAL A 787 10.53 20.69 2.99
C VAL A 787 11.10 20.95 1.59
N LEU A 788 11.70 19.92 1.02
CA LEU A 788 12.47 19.98 -0.23
C LEU A 788 11.78 19.16 -1.32
N THR A 789 11.43 19.76 -2.44
CA THR A 789 11.01 19.02 -3.64
C THR A 789 12.20 18.80 -4.57
N GLY A 790 12.25 17.65 -5.23
CA GLY A 790 13.25 17.33 -6.26
C GLY A 790 13.13 18.22 -7.51
N PRO A 791 14.06 18.07 -8.48
CA PRO A 791 15.16 17.11 -8.47
C PRO A 791 16.27 17.44 -7.47
N PHE A 792 16.71 16.46 -6.69
CA PHE A 792 17.85 16.53 -5.79
C PHE A 792 19.17 16.34 -6.54
N ILE A 793 19.26 15.26 -7.34
CA ILE A 793 20.31 15.07 -8.36
C ILE A 793 19.59 15.03 -9.70
N ASP A 794 19.70 16.13 -10.43
CA ASP A 794 18.92 16.38 -11.64
C ASP A 794 19.52 15.68 -12.86
N SER A 795 18.73 14.81 -13.50
CA SER A 795 19.12 14.16 -14.75
C SER A 795 19.23 15.14 -15.93
N GLU A 796 18.72 16.37 -15.80
CA GLU A 796 18.86 17.46 -16.78
C GLU A 796 20.13 18.33 -16.59
N HIS A 797 20.93 18.09 -15.53
CA HIS A 797 22.15 18.83 -15.26
C HIS A 797 23.27 18.42 -16.22
N PRO A 798 24.03 19.35 -16.83
CA PRO A 798 24.97 19.03 -17.90
C PRO A 798 26.06 18.03 -17.47
N LEU A 799 26.68 18.22 -16.30
CA LEU A 799 27.75 17.34 -15.83
C LEU A 799 27.23 15.93 -15.49
N ILE A 800 26.01 15.83 -14.93
CA ILE A 800 25.34 14.54 -14.66
C ILE A 800 24.97 13.82 -15.97
N ALA A 801 24.46 14.55 -16.97
CA ALA A 801 24.06 13.98 -18.26
C ALA A 801 25.26 13.56 -19.13
N MET A 802 26.39 14.28 -19.03
CA MET A 802 27.66 13.91 -19.67
C MET A 802 28.42 12.80 -18.92
N GLY A 803 28.22 12.68 -17.61
CA GLY A 803 29.02 11.82 -16.73
C GLY A 803 30.44 12.35 -16.49
N ASP A 804 30.67 13.64 -16.70
CA ASP A 804 31.99 14.30 -16.68
C ASP A 804 32.16 15.08 -15.37
N PHE A 805 32.39 14.34 -14.27
CA PHE A 805 32.66 14.90 -12.94
C PHE A 805 33.39 13.89 -12.03
N ASP A 806 34.23 14.39 -11.13
CA ASP A 806 34.86 13.60 -10.06
C ASP A 806 33.99 13.58 -8.79
N LEU A 807 34.21 12.57 -7.94
CA LEU A 807 33.69 12.56 -6.57
C LEU A 807 34.69 13.22 -5.60
N PRO A 808 34.23 13.77 -4.45
CA PRO A 808 35.12 14.35 -3.44
C PRO A 808 36.16 13.33 -2.92
N GLU A 809 37.35 13.78 -2.53
CA GLU A 809 38.45 12.90 -2.05
C GLU A 809 38.05 12.00 -0.85
N GLU A 810 37.03 12.41 -0.07
CA GLU A 810 36.46 11.62 1.04
C GLU A 810 35.70 10.37 0.58
N ALA A 811 35.29 10.30 -0.70
CA ALA A 811 34.60 9.16 -1.28
C ALA A 811 35.59 8.05 -1.66
N VAL A 812 36.17 7.40 -0.63
CA VAL A 812 37.11 6.25 -0.77
C VAL A 812 36.36 5.00 -1.27
N ILE A 813 35.98 5.03 -2.54
CA ILE A 813 35.21 4.03 -3.27
C ILE A 813 35.86 3.86 -4.66
N ASP A 814 35.90 2.63 -5.15
CA ASP A 814 36.40 2.31 -6.48
C ASP A 814 35.47 2.92 -7.56
N PRO A 815 35.95 3.81 -8.46
CA PRO A 815 35.10 4.49 -9.45
C PRO A 815 34.26 3.54 -10.31
N ASP A 816 34.82 2.36 -10.67
CA ASP A 816 34.12 1.31 -11.44
C ASP A 816 32.90 0.71 -10.68
N THR A 817 32.74 1.04 -9.39
CA THR A 817 31.63 0.61 -8.52
C THR A 817 30.73 1.77 -8.06
N ALA A 818 31.00 3.00 -8.48
CA ALA A 818 30.21 4.17 -8.10
C ALA A 818 28.79 4.13 -8.71
N THR A 819 27.84 4.76 -8.02
CA THR A 819 26.43 4.82 -8.44
C THR A 819 25.87 6.22 -8.19
N MET A 820 24.75 6.58 -8.81
CA MET A 820 24.08 7.86 -8.52
C MET A 820 23.62 7.98 -7.05
N SER A 821 23.36 6.86 -6.37
CA SER A 821 23.13 6.84 -4.92
C SER A 821 24.40 7.19 -4.13
N THR A 822 25.59 6.84 -4.64
CA THR A 822 26.89 7.29 -4.13
C THR A 822 27.04 8.80 -4.31
N VAL A 823 26.72 9.34 -5.50
CA VAL A 823 26.76 10.78 -5.79
C VAL A 823 25.89 11.57 -4.79
N PHE A 824 24.62 11.16 -4.62
CA PHE A 824 23.73 11.77 -3.62
C PHE A 824 24.30 11.69 -2.19
N LYS A 825 24.87 10.55 -1.81
CA LYS A 825 25.42 10.33 -0.47
C LYS A 825 26.58 11.29 -0.14
N TYR A 826 27.45 11.60 -1.09
CA TYR A 826 28.65 12.41 -0.85
C TYR A 826 28.50 13.89 -1.25
N LEU A 827 27.53 14.26 -2.08
CA LEU A 827 27.29 15.66 -2.47
C LEU A 827 26.06 16.29 -1.79
N PHE A 828 24.94 15.57 -1.69
CA PHE A 828 23.68 16.12 -1.19
C PHE A 828 23.48 15.89 0.32
N SER A 829 23.69 14.67 0.80
CA SER A 829 23.49 14.30 2.20
C SER A 829 24.37 15.04 3.24
N PRO A 830 25.62 15.50 2.96
CA PRO A 830 26.41 16.23 3.94
C PRO A 830 25.77 17.54 4.43
N ALA A 831 25.07 18.27 3.54
CA ALA A 831 24.37 19.50 3.90
C ALA A 831 23.27 19.25 4.95
N LEU A 832 22.45 18.22 4.74
CA LEU A 832 21.39 17.83 5.67
C LEU A 832 21.94 17.25 6.99
N ASN A 833 23.07 16.52 6.94
CA ASN A 833 23.73 16.02 8.15
C ASN A 833 24.35 17.16 8.99
N ARG A 834 24.86 18.23 8.35
CA ARG A 834 25.30 19.46 9.04
C ARG A 834 24.13 20.15 9.74
N LEU A 835 23.02 20.37 9.02
CA LEU A 835 21.79 20.98 9.56
C LEU A 835 21.26 20.22 10.78
N VAL A 836 21.15 18.89 10.72
CA VAL A 836 20.68 18.06 11.85
C VAL A 836 21.67 18.03 13.01
N SER A 837 22.95 18.36 12.79
CA SER A 837 23.94 18.52 13.85
C SER A 837 23.80 19.87 14.59
N ALA A 838 23.29 20.91 13.92
CA ALA A 838 23.02 22.22 14.51
C ALA A 838 21.61 22.31 15.14
N ASN A 839 20.61 21.69 14.51
CA ASN A 839 19.25 21.57 15.04
C ASN A 839 18.79 20.09 15.02
N PRO A 840 18.95 19.34 16.12
CA PRO A 840 18.55 17.93 16.19
C PRO A 840 17.03 17.68 16.13
N SER A 841 16.18 18.69 16.41
CA SER A 841 14.72 18.54 16.47
C SER A 841 14.02 18.73 15.12
N ILE A 842 14.74 19.23 14.09
CA ILE A 842 14.18 19.56 12.77
C ILE A 842 13.55 18.37 12.05
N THR A 843 12.38 18.60 11.45
CA THR A 843 11.67 17.66 10.60
C THR A 843 11.98 17.90 9.12
N ILE A 844 12.77 17.03 8.49
CA ILE A 844 13.14 17.17 7.07
C ILE A 844 12.24 16.27 6.20
N LEU A 845 11.57 16.87 5.22
CA LEU A 845 10.72 16.18 4.23
C LEU A 845 11.31 16.31 2.83
N LEU A 846 11.46 15.18 2.13
CA LEU A 846 11.96 15.10 0.76
C LEU A 846 10.86 14.53 -0.15
N ILE A 847 10.43 15.30 -1.16
CA ILE A 847 9.45 14.91 -2.17
C ILE A 847 10.21 14.71 -3.50
N PRO A 848 10.23 13.50 -4.10
CA PRO A 848 10.98 13.24 -5.32
C PRO A 848 10.35 13.92 -6.54
N SER A 849 11.12 13.99 -7.62
CA SER A 849 10.68 14.42 -8.95
C SER A 849 10.98 13.36 -10.00
N VAL A 850 10.25 13.35 -11.12
CA VAL A 850 10.54 12.45 -12.26
C VAL A 850 11.87 12.77 -12.95
N ARG A 851 12.54 13.86 -12.54
CA ARG A 851 13.90 14.26 -12.94
C ARG A 851 15.02 13.69 -12.04
N ASP A 852 14.70 13.12 -10.88
CA ASP A 852 15.69 12.55 -9.96
C ASP A 852 16.38 11.31 -10.54
N VAL A 853 17.66 11.42 -10.91
CA VAL A 853 18.45 10.31 -11.49
C VAL A 853 18.70 9.16 -10.51
N ILE A 854 18.40 9.37 -9.22
CA ILE A 854 18.50 8.35 -8.16
C ILE A 854 17.27 7.44 -8.07
N ASP A 855 16.14 7.82 -8.68
CA ASP A 855 14.90 7.05 -8.60
C ASP A 855 14.75 6.07 -9.78
N LYS A 856 14.03 4.98 -9.51
CA LYS A 856 13.63 3.95 -10.47
C LYS A 856 12.17 4.11 -10.89
N HIS A 857 11.39 4.91 -10.18
CA HIS A 857 10.02 5.27 -10.55
C HIS A 857 10.00 6.49 -11.48
N VAL A 858 10.27 6.26 -12.77
CA VAL A 858 10.45 7.32 -13.79
C VAL A 858 9.14 7.92 -14.34
N SER A 859 8.06 7.92 -13.57
CA SER A 859 6.75 8.45 -13.97
C SER A 859 6.01 9.14 -12.84
N TRP A 860 5.02 9.96 -13.17
CA TRP A 860 4.10 10.57 -12.24
C TRP A 860 2.71 9.92 -12.35
N PRO A 861 2.00 9.62 -11.25
CA PRO A 861 2.44 9.72 -9.84
C PRO A 861 3.59 8.78 -9.46
N GLN A 862 4.38 9.14 -8.45
CA GLN A 862 5.70 8.59 -8.15
C GLN A 862 5.78 8.06 -6.71
N ASP A 863 6.39 6.89 -6.51
CA ASP A 863 6.68 6.31 -5.18
C ASP A 863 7.75 7.11 -4.41
N SER A 864 7.95 6.76 -3.14
CA SER A 864 9.06 7.25 -2.33
C SER A 864 10.39 6.56 -2.69
N VAL A 865 11.45 7.34 -2.90
CA VAL A 865 12.79 6.80 -3.19
C VAL A 865 13.29 5.98 -2.00
N LEU A 866 13.90 4.83 -2.28
CA LEU A 866 14.50 3.98 -1.26
C LEU A 866 15.63 4.71 -0.52
N LYS A 867 15.38 5.10 0.74
CA LYS A 867 16.35 5.77 1.64
C LYS A 867 17.65 4.98 1.89
N LYS A 868 17.69 3.68 1.56
CA LYS A 868 18.87 2.81 1.72
C LYS A 868 20.04 3.39 0.92
N ASP A 869 21.24 3.32 1.50
CA ASP A 869 22.52 3.72 0.88
C ASP A 869 22.70 5.23 0.58
N LEU A 870 21.64 6.06 0.64
CA LEU A 870 21.69 7.52 0.41
C LEU A 870 22.36 8.36 1.52
N GLY A 871 22.64 7.80 2.70
CA GLY A 871 23.34 8.51 3.80
C GLY A 871 22.55 9.60 4.53
N LEU A 872 21.22 9.63 4.37
CA LEU A 872 20.33 10.64 4.97
C LEU A 872 20.15 10.49 6.49
N PRO A 873 20.06 11.60 7.26
CA PRO A 873 19.88 11.58 8.71
C PRO A 873 18.55 10.94 9.15
N LYS A 874 18.44 10.52 10.41
CA LYS A 874 17.24 9.84 10.94
C LYS A 874 15.95 10.68 10.81
N THR A 875 16.06 11.99 11.02
CA THR A 875 14.95 12.97 10.93
C THR A 875 14.42 13.16 9.50
N ALA A 876 15.26 12.97 8.47
CA ALA A 876 14.84 13.11 7.08
C ALA A 876 13.94 11.96 6.61
N ARG A 877 12.78 12.29 6.05
CA ARG A 877 11.82 11.32 5.50
C ARG A 877 11.58 11.62 4.02
N ILE A 878 11.72 10.59 3.18
CA ILE A 878 11.29 10.66 1.78
C ILE A 878 9.82 10.26 1.75
N VAL A 879 9.00 10.98 0.99
CA VAL A 879 7.58 10.68 0.74
C VAL A 879 7.33 10.51 -0.76
N THR A 880 6.09 10.29 -1.16
CA THR A 880 5.67 10.12 -2.56
C THR A 880 5.48 11.47 -3.27
N ASN A 881 5.28 11.45 -4.59
CA ASN A 881 4.96 12.65 -5.37
C ASN A 881 3.75 12.38 -6.30
N PRO A 882 2.57 12.99 -6.08
CA PRO A 882 2.28 13.98 -5.05
C PRO A 882 2.11 13.34 -3.66
N MET A 883 1.89 14.19 -2.65
CA MET A 883 1.60 13.79 -1.29
C MET A 883 0.58 14.76 -0.67
N THR A 884 -0.37 14.23 0.11
CA THR A 884 -1.21 15.03 1.03
C THR A 884 -0.94 14.58 2.46
N LEU A 885 -0.49 15.50 3.31
CA LEU A 885 -0.07 15.22 4.69
C LEU A 885 -0.53 16.33 5.66
N SER A 886 -0.82 15.97 6.91
CA SER A 886 -1.02 16.91 8.00
C SER A 886 0.29 17.16 8.73
N MET A 887 0.64 18.43 8.91
CA MET A 887 1.75 18.90 9.76
C MET A 887 1.14 19.63 10.95
N ASN A 888 1.05 18.95 12.09
CA ASN A 888 0.07 19.28 13.13
C ASN A 888 -1.34 19.33 12.49
N GLU A 889 -2.10 20.41 12.68
CA GLU A 889 -3.40 20.62 12.06
C GLU A 889 -3.34 21.02 10.58
N MET A 890 -2.23 21.60 10.12
CA MET A 890 -2.10 22.15 8.76
C MET A 890 -2.02 21.05 7.70
N VAL A 891 -3.05 20.95 6.84
CA VAL A 891 -3.08 20.00 5.72
C VAL A 891 -2.31 20.57 4.53
N MET A 892 -1.17 19.98 4.21
CA MET A 892 -0.37 20.30 3.04
C MET A 892 -0.63 19.34 1.87
N GLY A 893 -0.92 19.89 0.69
CA GLY A 893 -0.81 19.21 -0.59
C GLY A 893 0.48 19.62 -1.30
N ILE A 894 1.30 18.66 -1.73
CA ILE A 894 2.62 18.91 -2.33
C ILE A 894 2.78 18.07 -3.61
N SER A 895 3.28 18.69 -4.68
CA SER A 895 3.77 18.01 -5.89
C SER A 895 5.04 18.71 -6.38
N SER A 896 6.00 17.96 -6.93
CA SER A 896 7.22 18.54 -7.52
C SER A 896 7.04 19.01 -8.97
N GLN A 897 5.91 18.67 -9.59
CA GLN A 897 5.73 18.77 -11.04
C GLN A 897 5.23 20.16 -11.44
N ASP A 898 5.92 20.82 -12.38
CA ASP A 898 5.55 22.17 -12.84
C ASP A 898 4.29 22.15 -13.73
N ILE A 899 3.14 22.07 -13.07
CA ILE A 899 1.81 22.14 -13.67
C ILE A 899 1.41 23.60 -13.98
N LEU A 900 1.86 24.57 -13.17
CA LEU A 900 1.45 25.96 -13.32
C LEU A 900 2.02 26.60 -14.60
N TRP A 901 3.27 26.31 -14.93
CA TRP A 901 3.89 26.76 -16.18
C TRP A 901 3.16 26.15 -17.39
N GLN A 902 2.82 24.86 -17.34
CA GLN A 902 2.14 24.16 -18.43
C GLN A 902 0.71 24.66 -18.63
N LEU A 903 -0.08 24.77 -17.56
CA LEU A 903 -1.43 25.34 -17.60
C LEU A 903 -1.41 26.78 -18.16
N LYS A 904 -0.44 27.62 -17.80
CA LYS A 904 -0.31 28.99 -18.35
C LYS A 904 -0.17 28.98 -19.87
N HIS A 905 0.57 28.03 -20.42
CA HIS A 905 0.82 27.96 -21.86
C HIS A 905 -0.33 27.35 -22.64
N GLU A 906 -1.14 26.46 -22.06
CA GLU A 906 -2.32 25.88 -22.73
C GLU A 906 -3.68 26.52 -22.36
N GLU A 907 -3.77 27.39 -21.34
CA GLU A 907 -5.02 28.08 -20.96
C GLU A 907 -5.55 29.01 -22.07
N LEU A 908 -6.82 28.81 -22.44
CA LEU A 908 -7.65 29.70 -23.24
C LEU A 908 -8.53 30.54 -22.30
N THR A 909 -8.47 31.87 -22.41
CA THR A 909 -9.32 32.77 -21.61
C THR A 909 -10.16 33.69 -22.50
N ALA A 910 -11.38 34.00 -22.05
CA ALA A 910 -12.28 34.93 -22.70
C ALA A 910 -13.08 35.74 -21.65
N ARG A 911 -12.68 37.01 -21.45
CA ARG A 911 -13.21 37.91 -20.41
C ARG A 911 -13.19 37.26 -19.01
N PRO A 912 -12.07 36.67 -18.55
CA PRO A 912 -12.05 35.89 -17.31
C PRO A 912 -12.50 36.73 -16.09
N SER A 913 -13.15 36.07 -15.14
CA SER A 913 -13.63 36.67 -13.88
C SER A 913 -12.49 37.20 -13.02
N ASP A 914 -11.39 36.46 -12.96
CA ASP A 914 -10.16 36.80 -12.27
C ASP A 914 -9.09 37.14 -13.32
N THR A 915 -8.62 38.39 -13.32
CA THR A 915 -7.60 38.84 -14.27
C THR A 915 -6.21 38.26 -13.97
N ASN A 916 -5.92 37.87 -12.73
CA ASN A 916 -4.60 37.39 -12.34
C ASN A 916 -4.39 35.94 -12.82
N PRO A 917 -3.42 35.68 -13.73
CA PRO A 917 -3.18 34.33 -14.20
C PRO A 917 -2.77 33.39 -13.08
N LEU A 918 -1.96 33.83 -12.10
CA LEU A 918 -1.48 32.96 -11.03
C LEU A 918 -2.66 32.44 -10.19
N SER A 919 -3.57 33.34 -9.79
CA SER A 919 -4.78 32.99 -9.04
C SER A 919 -5.72 32.05 -9.81
N ARG A 920 -5.90 32.25 -11.12
CA ARG A 920 -6.66 31.29 -11.97
C ARG A 920 -6.00 29.93 -12.07
N LEU A 921 -4.69 29.88 -12.32
CA LEU A 921 -3.94 28.64 -12.48
C LEU A 921 -3.96 27.81 -11.20
N SER A 922 -3.88 28.46 -10.04
CA SER A 922 -4.11 27.84 -8.74
C SER A 922 -5.56 27.35 -8.55
N ARG A 923 -6.57 28.16 -8.92
CA ARG A 923 -7.99 27.81 -8.82
C ARG A 923 -8.33 26.57 -9.65
N HIS A 924 -7.78 26.45 -10.86
CA HIS A 924 -7.94 25.27 -11.74
C HIS A 924 -7.54 23.96 -11.05
N LEU A 925 -6.49 23.94 -10.21
CA LEU A 925 -6.07 22.75 -9.47
C LEU A 925 -7.09 22.34 -8.39
N LEU A 926 -7.72 23.32 -7.74
CA LEU A 926 -8.70 23.13 -6.67
C LEU A 926 -10.07 22.71 -7.23
N GLU A 927 -10.55 23.37 -8.29
CA GLU A 927 -11.78 23.00 -9.02
C GLU A 927 -11.70 21.58 -9.58
N GLN A 928 -10.53 21.21 -10.13
CA GLN A 928 -10.29 19.88 -10.70
C GLN A 928 -9.81 18.85 -9.67
N ARG A 929 -9.69 19.24 -8.39
CA ARG A 929 -9.38 18.34 -7.26
C ARG A 929 -8.16 17.45 -7.51
N HIS A 930 -7.14 17.93 -8.22
CA HIS A 930 -6.06 17.09 -8.76
C HIS A 930 -4.78 17.89 -8.99
N PHE A 931 -3.62 17.28 -8.70
CA PHE A 931 -2.32 17.97 -8.77
C PHE A 931 -1.82 18.20 -10.21
N PHE A 932 -2.27 17.42 -11.20
CA PHE A 932 -1.89 17.57 -12.62
C PHE A 932 -3.09 17.41 -13.58
N PRO A 933 -4.07 18.34 -13.62
CA PRO A 933 -5.32 18.14 -14.38
C PRO A 933 -5.19 18.32 -15.90
N LEU A 934 -4.05 18.80 -16.39
CA LEU A 934 -3.79 19.04 -17.82
C LEU A 934 -3.66 17.71 -18.59
N PHE A 935 -4.49 17.53 -19.62
CA PHE A 935 -4.46 16.34 -20.48
C PHE A 935 -4.83 16.64 -21.95
N PRO A 936 -3.99 16.27 -22.93
CA PRO A 936 -2.62 15.77 -22.78
C PRO A 936 -1.68 16.80 -22.10
N PRO A 937 -0.56 16.36 -21.49
CA PRO A 937 0.46 17.28 -20.98
C PRO A 937 1.08 18.12 -22.11
N THR A 938 1.70 19.24 -21.76
CA THR A 938 2.36 20.12 -22.75
C THR A 938 3.52 19.40 -23.44
N ASP A 939 3.67 19.63 -24.75
CA ASP A 939 4.80 19.09 -25.54
C ASP A 939 6.14 19.52 -24.92
N ARG A 940 7.06 18.56 -24.76
CA ARG A 940 8.39 18.77 -24.20
C ARG A 940 9.24 19.78 -24.98
N GLN A 941 8.95 20.04 -26.25
CA GLN A 941 9.57 21.10 -27.05
C GLN A 941 9.13 22.52 -26.65
N LYS A 942 7.94 22.67 -26.05
CA LYS A 942 7.44 23.95 -25.53
C LYS A 942 7.99 24.25 -24.14
N LEU A 943 8.23 23.22 -23.32
CA LEU A 943 8.71 23.34 -21.93
C LEU A 943 10.04 24.12 -21.82
N PRO A 944 10.34 24.71 -20.65
CA PRO A 944 11.63 25.34 -20.40
C PRO A 944 12.81 24.41 -20.72
N LYS A 945 13.82 24.94 -21.41
CA LYS A 945 14.99 24.17 -21.84
C LYS A 945 15.81 23.65 -20.66
N THR A 946 16.52 22.54 -20.87
CA THR A 946 17.40 21.85 -19.91
C THR A 946 18.85 22.35 -19.94
N GLY A 947 19.68 21.91 -18.98
CA GLY A 947 21.13 22.11 -18.99
C GLY A 947 21.87 21.26 -20.03
N THR A 948 21.26 20.17 -20.50
CA THR A 948 21.84 19.21 -21.47
C THR A 948 22.05 19.78 -22.88
N GLU A 949 22.94 19.19 -23.68
CA GLU A 949 23.24 19.63 -25.05
C GLU A 949 22.01 19.66 -25.98
N GLU A 950 21.10 18.69 -25.85
CA GLU A 950 19.83 18.67 -26.60
C GLU A 950 18.86 19.78 -26.18
N GLY A 951 19.03 20.35 -24.98
CA GLY A 951 18.16 21.38 -24.41
C GLY A 951 16.72 20.94 -24.13
N MET A 952 16.41 19.64 -24.24
CA MET A 952 15.05 19.10 -24.26
C MET A 952 14.71 18.28 -22.99
N PRO A 953 13.65 18.62 -22.24
CA PRO A 953 13.24 17.90 -21.04
C PRO A 953 12.53 16.56 -21.36
N PRO A 954 12.36 15.64 -20.39
CA PRO A 954 11.65 14.39 -20.58
C PRO A 954 10.13 14.60 -20.75
N GLY A 955 9.59 15.68 -20.19
CA GLY A 955 8.16 15.99 -20.19
C GLY A 955 7.49 15.69 -18.84
N ALA A 956 6.15 15.61 -18.84
CA ALA A 956 5.39 15.36 -17.61
C ALA A 956 5.41 13.89 -17.11
N MET A 957 5.86 12.95 -17.95
CA MET A 957 6.03 11.51 -17.61
C MET A 957 4.81 10.85 -16.93
N LEU A 958 3.59 11.18 -17.35
CA LEU A 958 2.36 10.68 -16.72
C LEU A 958 2.09 9.19 -17.05
N ASP A 959 1.82 8.34 -16.04
CA ASP A 959 1.12 7.06 -16.26
C ASP A 959 -0.39 7.27 -16.09
N ILE A 960 -1.10 7.26 -17.22
CA ILE A 960 -2.55 7.54 -17.27
C ILE A 960 -3.34 6.52 -16.45
N SER A 961 -2.85 5.28 -16.30
CA SER A 961 -3.52 4.22 -15.53
C SER A 961 -3.52 4.48 -14.02
N TYR A 962 -2.69 5.42 -13.53
CA TYR A 962 -2.53 5.72 -12.11
C TYR A 962 -2.80 7.19 -11.75
N LEU A 963 -3.29 8.02 -12.69
CA LEU A 963 -3.62 9.44 -12.43
C LEU A 963 -4.56 9.64 -11.24
N LYS A 964 -5.43 8.67 -10.93
CA LYS A 964 -6.29 8.71 -9.73
C LYS A 964 -5.53 8.86 -8.41
N LEU A 965 -4.25 8.46 -8.36
CA LEU A 965 -3.38 8.67 -7.19
C LEU A 965 -2.88 10.13 -7.08
N GLY A 966 -3.13 10.96 -8.09
CA GLY A 966 -2.88 12.40 -8.09
C GLY A 966 -4.08 13.25 -7.65
N GLU A 967 -5.18 12.65 -7.18
CA GLU A 967 -6.39 13.35 -6.72
C GLU A 967 -6.23 13.85 -5.27
N MET A 968 -6.83 15.01 -4.97
CA MET A 968 -6.88 15.60 -3.64
C MET A 968 -7.92 14.86 -2.80
N VAL A 969 -7.50 14.25 -1.70
CA VAL A 969 -8.30 13.28 -0.94
C VAL A 969 -9.11 13.97 0.16
N ASN A 970 -10.43 13.77 0.15
CA ASN A 970 -11.44 14.18 1.15
C ASN A 970 -11.65 15.70 1.35
N VAL A 971 -10.59 16.51 1.40
CA VAL A 971 -10.63 17.95 1.74
C VAL A 971 -9.77 18.79 0.79
N ARG A 972 -10.04 20.10 0.72
CA ARG A 972 -9.05 21.07 0.25
C ARG A 972 -7.85 21.03 1.22
N PRO A 973 -6.59 21.04 0.71
CA PRO A 973 -5.46 21.31 1.58
C PRO A 973 -5.54 22.75 2.11
N ASP A 974 -5.03 23.00 3.30
CA ASP A 974 -4.84 24.36 3.84
C ASP A 974 -3.72 25.09 3.07
N VAL A 975 -2.66 24.36 2.73
CA VAL A 975 -1.48 24.87 2.00
C VAL A 975 -1.19 24.00 0.78
N LEU A 976 -1.09 24.62 -0.40
CA LEU A 976 -0.79 23.93 -1.66
C LEU A 976 0.57 24.39 -2.19
N ILE A 977 1.51 23.45 -2.31
CA ILE A 977 2.89 23.72 -2.72
C ILE A 977 3.09 23.17 -4.13
N VAL A 978 3.33 24.09 -5.06
CA VAL A 978 3.42 23.83 -6.51
C VAL A 978 4.57 24.65 -7.10
N PRO A 979 5.80 24.09 -7.11
CA PRO A 979 6.99 24.74 -7.65
C PRO A 979 6.87 24.98 -9.15
N SER A 980 7.39 26.10 -9.62
CA SER A 980 7.27 26.47 -11.03
C SER A 980 8.38 27.41 -11.53
N PHE A 981 8.68 27.33 -12.82
CA PHE A 981 9.48 28.32 -13.57
C PHE A 981 8.79 29.68 -13.68
N LEU A 982 7.49 29.78 -13.33
CA LEU A 982 6.83 31.08 -13.15
C LEU A 982 7.47 31.86 -11.99
N PRO A 983 7.33 33.20 -11.94
CA PRO A 983 7.78 33.99 -10.80
C PRO A 983 7.24 33.41 -9.48
N PRO A 984 8.06 33.32 -8.42
CA PRO A 984 7.63 32.79 -7.13
C PRO A 984 6.60 33.72 -6.48
N PHE A 985 5.66 33.14 -5.73
CA PHE A 985 4.52 33.86 -5.14
C PHE A 985 3.93 33.10 -3.94
N ALA A 986 3.19 33.82 -3.09
CA ALA A 986 2.33 33.25 -2.05
C ALA A 986 0.95 33.92 -2.09
N LYS A 987 -0.12 33.17 -2.36
CA LYS A 987 -1.46 33.74 -2.58
C LYS A 987 -2.57 32.88 -1.99
N VAL A 988 -3.54 33.51 -1.34
CA VAL A 988 -4.78 32.85 -0.91
C VAL A 988 -5.73 32.74 -2.09
N VAL A 989 -6.17 31.52 -2.39
CA VAL A 989 -7.11 31.20 -3.48
C VAL A 989 -8.13 30.20 -2.94
N GLU A 990 -9.41 30.58 -2.91
CA GLU A 990 -10.50 29.74 -2.39
C GLU A 990 -10.22 29.13 -0.99
N SER A 991 -9.80 29.97 -0.03
CA SER A 991 -9.40 29.55 1.33
C SER A 991 -8.14 28.65 1.40
N VAL A 992 -7.40 28.46 0.32
CA VAL A 992 -6.14 27.70 0.29
C VAL A 992 -4.96 28.65 0.12
N LEU A 993 -3.92 28.48 0.93
CA LEU A 993 -2.66 29.20 0.80
C LEU A 993 -1.77 28.50 -0.24
N VAL A 994 -1.67 29.08 -1.43
CA VAL A 994 -0.91 28.50 -2.55
C VAL A 994 0.47 29.16 -2.66
N ILE A 995 1.52 28.33 -2.63
CA ILE A 995 2.92 28.77 -2.58
C ILE A 995 3.70 28.19 -3.76
N ASN A 996 4.26 29.06 -4.59
CA ASN A 996 5.37 28.74 -5.48
C ASN A 996 6.66 29.31 -4.87
N PRO A 997 7.54 28.50 -4.26
CA PRO A 997 8.83 28.98 -3.74
C PRO A 997 9.80 29.40 -4.87
N GLY A 998 9.53 28.99 -6.11
CA GLY A 998 10.48 28.97 -7.21
C GLY A 998 11.59 27.93 -6.99
N TYR A 999 12.50 27.83 -7.94
CA TYR A 999 13.66 26.95 -7.82
C TYR A 999 14.81 27.64 -7.08
N LEU A 1000 15.54 26.86 -6.28
CA LEU A 1000 16.63 27.32 -5.41
C LEU A 1000 17.90 27.69 -6.21
N SER A 1001 18.15 26.99 -7.31
CA SER A 1001 19.13 27.35 -8.34
C SER A 1001 18.45 27.69 -9.66
N LYS A 1002 18.98 28.65 -10.40
CA LYS A 1002 18.49 29.10 -11.72
C LYS A 1002 19.60 29.04 -12.75
N ARG A 1003 20.08 27.82 -13.03
CA ARG A 1003 21.19 27.51 -13.95
C ARG A 1003 22.52 28.15 -13.57
N ARG A 1004 22.68 29.46 -13.77
CA ARG A 1004 23.94 30.21 -13.53
C ARG A 1004 23.72 31.39 -12.57
N GLY A 1005 22.79 31.24 -11.64
CA GLY A 1005 22.42 32.30 -10.71
C GLY A 1005 21.54 31.81 -9.57
N ALA A 1006 21.55 32.58 -8.48
CA ALA A 1006 20.79 32.28 -7.28
C ALA A 1006 19.28 32.29 -7.53
N GLY A 1007 18.61 31.30 -6.95
CA GLY A 1007 17.16 31.14 -7.00
C GLY A 1007 16.46 31.70 -5.78
N THR A 1008 15.39 31.02 -5.36
CA THR A 1008 14.50 31.46 -4.28
C THR A 1008 14.02 30.30 -3.41
N TYR A 1009 13.59 30.62 -2.20
CA TYR A 1009 12.88 29.73 -1.28
C TYR A 1009 11.70 30.49 -0.65
N ALA A 1010 10.78 29.78 0.01
CA ALA A 1010 9.73 30.40 0.81
C ALA A 1010 9.87 30.02 2.29
N ARG A 1011 9.73 31.00 3.18
CA ARG A 1011 9.57 30.80 4.64
C ARG A 1011 8.11 31.01 5.01
N LEU A 1012 7.52 30.06 5.73
CA LEU A 1012 6.18 30.14 6.30
C LEU A 1012 6.29 30.15 7.82
N THR A 1013 5.59 31.10 8.44
CA THR A 1013 5.50 31.25 9.89
C THR A 1013 4.03 31.13 10.28
N LEU A 1014 3.68 29.99 10.87
CA LEU A 1014 2.32 29.67 11.27
C LEU A 1014 2.11 30.00 12.75
N PHE A 1015 1.24 30.96 13.04
CA PHE A 1015 0.84 31.31 14.40
C PHE A 1015 -0.09 30.23 14.98
N PRO A 1016 -0.09 30.02 16.31
CA PRO A 1016 -0.94 29.00 16.95
C PRO A 1016 -2.43 29.23 16.66
N PRO A 1017 -3.27 28.18 16.65
CA PRO A 1017 -4.71 28.36 16.52
C PRO A 1017 -5.27 29.09 17.74
N ASN A 1018 -6.30 29.91 17.54
CA ASN A 1018 -7.21 30.29 18.61
C ASN A 1018 -8.18 29.13 18.87
N VAL A 1019 -8.46 28.80 20.12
CA VAL A 1019 -9.20 27.58 20.50
C VAL A 1019 -10.25 27.90 21.57
N ASP A 1020 -11.45 28.28 21.12
CA ASP A 1020 -12.63 28.38 21.99
C ASP A 1020 -13.12 26.98 22.36
N THR A 1021 -12.79 26.52 23.57
CA THR A 1021 -13.11 25.17 24.06
C THR A 1021 -14.59 24.96 24.45
N SER A 1022 -15.44 25.97 24.24
CA SER A 1022 -16.86 25.97 24.63
C SER A 1022 -17.83 25.27 23.66
N SER A 1023 -17.35 24.73 22.54
CA SER A 1023 -18.17 24.08 21.51
C SER A 1023 -17.52 22.80 20.98
N ASP A 1024 -18.32 21.74 20.76
CA ASP A 1024 -17.84 20.46 20.20
C ASP A 1024 -17.98 20.39 18.66
N THR A 1025 -18.21 21.52 18.01
CA THR A 1025 -18.30 21.64 16.55
C THR A 1025 -16.93 21.66 15.90
N MET A 1026 -16.78 21.02 14.73
CA MET A 1026 -15.57 21.11 13.90
C MET A 1026 -15.21 22.57 13.58
N VAL A 1027 -13.96 22.96 13.84
CA VAL A 1027 -13.42 24.29 13.57
C VAL A 1027 -12.46 24.20 12.38
N SER A 1028 -12.66 25.06 11.37
CA SER A 1028 -11.75 25.13 10.22
C SER A 1028 -10.42 25.77 10.63
N HIS A 1029 -9.31 25.28 10.07
CA HIS A 1029 -7.97 25.57 10.60
C HIS A 1029 -7.52 27.03 10.42
N GLY A 1030 -8.14 27.78 9.50
CA GLY A 1030 -7.88 29.21 9.30
C GLY A 1030 -6.45 29.56 8.86
N ILE A 1031 -5.68 28.59 8.34
CA ILE A 1031 -4.23 28.71 8.11
C ILE A 1031 -3.88 29.94 7.26
N PHE A 1032 -4.68 30.25 6.24
CA PHE A 1032 -4.43 31.37 5.32
C PHE A 1032 -4.53 32.76 5.98
N ASP A 1033 -5.23 32.91 7.11
CA ASP A 1033 -5.30 34.16 7.88
C ASP A 1033 -4.18 34.27 8.93
N ARG A 1034 -3.70 33.13 9.46
CA ARG A 1034 -2.69 33.06 10.55
C ARG A 1034 -1.30 32.55 10.12
N ALA A 1035 -1.02 32.52 8.83
CA ALA A 1035 0.31 32.22 8.28
C ALA A 1035 0.90 33.44 7.58
N ARG A 1036 2.07 33.89 8.04
CA ARG A 1036 2.94 34.83 7.31
C ARG A 1036 3.78 34.02 6.32
N VAL A 1037 3.88 34.45 5.07
CA VAL A 1037 4.74 33.78 4.06
C VAL A 1037 5.66 34.79 3.39
N GLU A 1038 6.94 34.47 3.35
CA GLU A 1038 8.00 35.31 2.81
C GLU A 1038 8.75 34.56 1.72
N VAL A 1039 8.65 35.02 0.47
CA VAL A 1039 9.47 34.53 -0.64
C VAL A 1039 10.80 35.26 -0.61
N LYS A 1040 11.91 34.54 -0.48
CA LYS A 1040 13.26 35.10 -0.31
C LYS A 1040 14.24 34.59 -1.36
N LYS A 1041 15.23 35.40 -1.72
CA LYS A 1041 16.41 34.96 -2.48
C LYS A 1041 17.35 34.19 -1.55
N ILE A 1042 17.99 33.15 -2.09
CA ILE A 1042 19.05 32.42 -1.40
C ILE A 1042 20.42 33.08 -1.63
#